data_AF-A0A5N4DKT2-F1
#
_entry.id   AF-A0A5N4DKT2-F1
#
_cell.length_a   1.000
_cell.length_b   1.000
_cell.length_c   1.000
_cell.angle_alpha   90.00
_cell.angle_beta   90.00
_cell.angle_gamma   90.00
#
_symmetry.space_group_name_H-M   'P 1'
#
loop_
_entity.id
_entity.type
_entity.pdbx_description
1 polymer ?
#
loop_
_entity_poly.entity_id
_entity_poly.type
_entity_poly.pdbx_seq_one_letter_code
_entity_poly.pdbx_strand_id
1 'polypeptide(L)'
;MFPAVSSPRTPGPGARRGPLGGAGPGSTPRSTSRKGLALGSVVSSPALFSPVGRRSSLSSRGTPTRIFPHHSITESVNYDVKTFGSSLPVKIMEALTLTEVDDQLTVHIDEGGWACLVCKEKLIIWKIALSPITKLSVCKELQLPPSDSHWSADLVALSYSATSGETLSTQAVAVMIATREGSIRYWPSLASEDTYTETSLDLGGDKTYSFLTAVQICFKGGSFILSSSGGQLIRLIPESLGKIHQHVLPQGQGMLSGIGRKVSSLLGILSPSSDLMQIIYQLSGVLWDRERSSFYSLTSSSISKWELDDSSEKQAHTWDVNRILKENVTDAIWGSESNYEAIKEGVNIRYLDLKQNCFDTKVENNGHQVSDAVTVEVTQYNPPFQSEDLIMCRLLVPNFSNQTAYLYTESAVYVCSTGTGKFSLPREKIVFNSQGDSILGAGSCGGVPILFSRNSGLVSITSRENVSMLAEDLEDSLASSVAGRSNESVVSETSAKNETIAQEDKTKLLKAAFLQYCRKDLGHAQLIVDELFSSHSDSDSDCELDRAVTQISVDLVDDYPASDPREIGGVEAPGFSNTSLIILHQLEDKMKAHSFLMDFIHQVGLFGRLGTFPVRGMPMATRLLLCEHAEKLSAAIVLKNHHSRLSELVNTAILIALNKRDCEVPSNLTPADVFFREVSQVDTICECLLEHEEQVLKDVSLESVEWAEVVINVNSILKDMLQAATHYRQNRSSLYRREPLDKEPEYVPWTATSGPAGIRTAIMRQHGVVLKGVYPQADSNLRNVLTEQLVALIDCFLDGYICQLRSVDKSSDEERYTSLEVEYLQKRSDLLSPLLTLGQYSWAASLAEKYCDFDILVQLCEQTDNQTRLQRYMTQFADQAHATLLGLANMETCYFAKKKTLLGLSKLAALASDFSEDILQEKIEEMAEQERFLLHQETLPEQLLAEKQLSLSAMPVLSAPELISVRALQILLYICEENRRANEYDFKKALDLLEYIGEEEDVNINDLKLEILCKALQRDNWSSSDGKDDPIEVSKDSIFVKILQKLLKDGIQLSEYLPEVKDLLQADQLGSLKANPYFEFVLKANYEYYVQGQM
;
A
#
# COMPACT_ATOMS: atom_id res chain seq x y z
N MET A 1 -22.57 -57.69 17.76
CA MET A 1 -23.21 -58.25 18.99
C MET A 1 -22.29 -58.00 20.17
N PHE A 2 -22.84 -57.53 21.29
CA PHE A 2 -22.24 -57.62 22.64
C PHE A 2 -22.52 -59.02 23.23
N PRO A 3 -22.03 -59.41 24.45
CA PRO A 3 -21.18 -58.68 25.42
C PRO A 3 -19.96 -59.49 25.94
N ALA A 4 -19.18 -58.91 26.87
CA ALA A 4 -18.96 -59.44 28.25
C ALA A 4 -17.59 -59.05 28.87
N VAL A 5 -17.53 -59.00 30.20
CA VAL A 5 -16.38 -58.59 31.03
C VAL A 5 -16.23 -59.57 32.21
N SER A 6 -15.01 -59.92 32.65
CA SER A 6 -14.64 -60.12 34.08
C SER A 6 -13.21 -60.64 34.34
N SER A 7 -12.49 -59.98 35.26
CA SER A 7 -11.46 -60.57 36.15
C SER A 7 -12.18 -61.34 37.31
N PRO A 8 -11.55 -62.08 38.28
CA PRO A 8 -10.29 -61.76 39.00
C PRO A 8 -9.47 -62.95 39.60
N ARG A 9 -8.41 -62.65 40.40
CA ARG A 9 -8.09 -63.15 41.77
C ARG A 9 -6.60 -63.40 42.08
N THR A 10 -6.21 -63.12 43.33
CA THR A 10 -4.98 -63.55 44.03
C THR A 10 -5.31 -64.65 45.07
N PRO A 11 -4.32 -65.37 45.66
CA PRO A 11 -3.77 -64.97 46.98
C PRO A 11 -2.28 -65.38 47.26
N GLY A 12 -1.71 -64.97 48.42
CA GLY A 12 -0.45 -65.48 49.02
C GLY A 12 -0.72 -66.46 50.19
N PRO A 13 0.00 -66.46 51.35
CA PRO A 13 1.34 -65.93 51.73
C PRO A 13 2.19 -66.90 52.63
N GLY A 14 3.37 -66.53 53.19
CA GLY A 14 4.05 -67.42 54.20
C GLY A 14 5.43 -67.12 54.87
N ALA A 15 5.45 -66.30 55.95
CA ALA A 15 6.12 -66.51 57.27
C ALA A 15 7.65 -66.83 57.54
N ARG A 16 8.28 -65.92 58.33
CA ARG A 16 9.01 -66.11 59.66
C ARG A 16 10.52 -66.48 59.83
N ARG A 17 11.16 -65.72 60.78
CA ARG A 17 12.26 -65.99 61.78
C ARG A 17 13.70 -65.42 61.57
N GLY A 18 14.32 -65.05 62.72
CA GLY A 18 15.75 -64.78 63.04
C GLY A 18 16.01 -65.26 64.49
N PRO A 19 16.88 -64.67 65.37
CA PRO A 19 18.00 -63.71 65.22
C PRO A 19 19.28 -64.02 66.11
N LEU A 20 20.31 -63.13 66.12
CA LEU A 20 21.37 -62.82 67.16
C LEU A 20 22.42 -61.82 66.57
N GLY A 21 23.43 -61.17 67.21
CA GLY A 21 23.91 -61.04 68.61
C GLY A 21 25.38 -61.52 68.82
N GLY A 22 26.37 -60.81 69.42
CA GLY A 22 26.50 -59.47 70.06
C GLY A 22 27.93 -59.21 70.65
N ALA A 23 28.10 -58.26 71.61
CA ALA A 23 29.29 -57.91 72.47
C ALA A 23 30.14 -56.61 72.16
N GLY A 24 30.83 -56.07 73.21
CA GLY A 24 31.67 -54.83 73.25
C GLY A 24 32.89 -55.01 74.20
N PRO A 25 33.40 -54.04 75.03
CA PRO A 25 33.08 -52.59 75.22
C PRO A 25 34.29 -51.60 75.51
N GLY A 26 34.05 -50.28 75.71
CA GLY A 26 34.96 -49.28 76.36
C GLY A 26 35.46 -48.10 75.47
N SER A 27 36.15 -47.03 75.93
CA SER A 27 36.41 -46.43 77.27
C SER A 27 37.01 -44.97 77.17
N THR A 28 37.37 -44.29 78.28
CA THR A 28 37.96 -42.90 78.37
C THR A 28 38.96 -42.79 79.57
N PRO A 29 39.53 -41.63 80.06
CA PRO A 29 39.65 -40.22 79.59
C PRO A 29 41.05 -39.53 79.81
N ARG A 30 41.25 -38.25 79.39
CA ARG A 30 42.04 -37.20 80.12
C ARG A 30 41.95 -35.77 79.51
N SER A 31 42.62 -34.77 80.13
CA SER A 31 42.38 -33.31 79.96
C SER A 31 43.67 -32.44 79.99
N THR A 32 43.61 -31.15 79.57
CA THR A 32 44.15 -29.95 80.28
C THR A 32 44.02 -28.62 79.47
N SER A 33 44.34 -27.48 80.11
CA SER A 33 44.04 -26.08 79.72
C SER A 33 45.30 -25.24 79.38
N ARG A 34 45.20 -24.20 78.51
CA ARG A 34 45.60 -22.79 78.82
C ARG A 34 45.50 -21.76 77.66
N LYS A 35 45.03 -20.54 78.02
CA LYS A 35 45.34 -19.15 77.56
C LYS A 35 45.92 -18.86 76.15
N GLY A 36 45.43 -17.77 75.52
CA GLY A 36 46.33 -16.68 75.09
C GLY A 36 46.03 -15.81 73.85
N LEU A 37 45.44 -14.61 74.07
CA LEU A 37 45.59 -13.35 73.30
C LEU A 37 45.30 -13.29 71.77
N ALA A 38 45.18 -12.06 71.25
CA ALA A 38 44.53 -11.73 69.98
C ALA A 38 45.49 -11.14 68.92
N LEU A 39 45.13 -11.27 67.63
CA LEU A 39 45.09 -10.14 66.68
C LEU A 39 44.30 -10.48 65.38
N GLY A 40 43.69 -9.47 64.77
CA GLY A 40 43.70 -9.25 63.31
C GLY A 40 42.91 -10.13 62.32
N SER A 41 41.95 -9.50 61.65
CA SER A 41 41.81 -9.44 60.17
C SER A 41 41.11 -10.55 59.35
N VAL A 42 39.84 -10.27 58.98
CA VAL A 42 39.23 -10.34 57.63
C VAL A 42 39.00 -11.73 56.94
N VAL A 43 37.94 -11.79 56.12
CA VAL A 43 37.38 -12.90 55.31
C VAL A 43 36.84 -14.12 56.06
N SER A 44 35.51 -14.27 56.09
CA SER A 44 34.76 -15.43 55.50
C SER A 44 33.29 -15.48 55.95
N SER A 45 32.43 -16.00 55.06
CA SER A 45 31.07 -16.49 55.35
C SER A 45 31.14 -17.82 56.15
N PRO A 46 30.08 -18.31 56.83
CA PRO A 46 28.87 -18.83 56.15
C PRO A 46 27.55 -18.65 56.93
N ALA A 47 26.52 -19.42 56.56
CA ALA A 47 25.11 -19.28 56.96
C ALA A 47 24.66 -20.18 58.13
N LEU A 48 23.32 -20.35 58.25
CA LEU A 48 22.54 -21.02 59.31
C LEU A 48 22.38 -20.15 60.59
N PHE A 49 21.25 -20.15 61.31
CA PHE A 49 20.26 -21.21 61.52
C PHE A 49 18.78 -20.72 61.55
N SER A 50 17.84 -21.64 61.33
CA SER A 50 16.42 -21.58 61.78
C SER A 50 16.33 -21.94 63.30
N PRO A 51 15.17 -22.08 64.03
CA PRO A 51 13.81 -22.44 63.58
C PRO A 51 12.61 -21.82 64.38
N VAL A 52 11.39 -22.35 64.15
CA VAL A 52 10.14 -22.24 64.97
C VAL A 52 9.45 -20.84 65.00
N GLY A 53 8.15 -20.66 64.71
CA GLY A 53 7.12 -21.51 64.10
C GLY A 53 5.86 -21.77 64.96
N ARG A 54 4.64 -21.43 64.47
CA ARG A 54 3.34 -22.01 64.92
C ARG A 54 2.11 -21.62 64.06
N ARG A 55 1.51 -22.62 63.40
CA ARG A 55 0.06 -22.88 63.18
C ARG A 55 -0.94 -21.73 62.87
N SER A 56 -1.52 -21.79 61.67
CA SER A 56 -2.98 -21.77 61.46
C SER A 56 -3.36 -22.52 60.17
N SER A 57 -4.65 -22.76 59.93
CA SER A 57 -5.20 -23.70 58.94
C SER A 57 -6.72 -23.48 58.82
N LEU A 58 -7.41 -23.60 57.67
CA LEU A 58 -7.08 -24.00 56.29
C LEU A 58 -7.88 -23.04 55.33
N SER A 59 -8.16 -23.22 54.03
CA SER A 59 -8.25 -24.39 53.13
C SER A 59 -8.12 -24.00 51.64
N SER A 60 -7.63 -24.94 50.82
CA SER A 60 -7.85 -25.12 49.37
C SER A 60 -8.18 -23.93 48.43
N ARG A 61 -7.18 -23.50 47.65
CA ARG A 61 -7.29 -23.41 46.18
C ARG A 61 -5.89 -23.59 45.53
N GLY A 62 -5.83 -23.72 44.21
CA GLY A 62 -4.66 -24.22 43.49
C GLY A 62 -3.41 -23.34 43.56
N THR A 63 -2.23 -23.95 43.49
CA THR A 63 -0.94 -23.26 43.35
C THR A 63 -0.83 -22.61 41.96
N PRO A 64 -0.44 -21.33 41.84
CA PRO A 64 -0.22 -20.70 40.54
C PRO A 64 1.00 -21.31 39.84
N THR A 65 0.90 -21.48 38.52
CA THR A 65 2.02 -21.84 37.66
C THR A 65 3.05 -20.71 37.72
N ARG A 66 4.24 -20.99 38.23
CA ARG A 66 5.32 -20.00 38.32
C ARG A 66 5.89 -19.80 36.91
N ILE A 67 5.62 -18.64 36.32
CA ILE A 67 6.33 -18.19 35.12
C ILE A 67 7.81 -18.10 35.49
N PHE A 68 8.67 -18.83 34.79
CA PHE A 68 10.11 -18.65 34.89
C PHE A 68 10.52 -17.50 33.96
N PRO A 69 11.29 -16.50 34.42
CA PRO A 69 11.91 -15.55 33.52
C PRO A 69 12.92 -16.31 32.64
N HIS A 70 12.78 -16.18 31.32
CA HIS A 70 13.75 -16.72 30.37
C HIS A 70 15.01 -15.87 30.39
N HIS A 71 16.02 -16.30 31.17
CA HIS A 71 17.35 -15.69 31.13
C HIS A 71 17.98 -15.89 29.73
N SER A 72 18.48 -14.80 29.14
CA SER A 72 19.36 -14.86 27.98
C SER A 72 20.67 -15.58 28.36
N ILE A 73 21.14 -16.47 27.48
CA ILE A 73 22.39 -17.22 27.69
C ILE A 73 23.61 -16.33 27.41
N THR A 74 23.44 -15.34 26.54
CA THR A 74 24.49 -14.42 26.09
C THR A 74 23.89 -13.03 25.88
N GLU A 75 24.64 -11.99 26.22
CA GLU A 75 24.28 -10.59 25.91
C GLU A 75 24.73 -10.25 24.48
N SER A 76 23.91 -10.62 23.49
CA SER A 76 23.99 -10.11 22.12
C SER A 76 23.14 -8.84 21.96
N VAL A 77 23.48 -8.02 20.95
CA VAL A 77 22.87 -6.69 20.72
C VAL A 77 21.56 -6.85 19.94
N ASN A 78 21.62 -7.45 18.76
CA ASN A 78 20.51 -7.58 17.82
C ASN A 78 19.84 -8.96 17.85
N TYR A 79 20.37 -9.89 18.64
CA TYR A 79 19.91 -11.28 18.72
C TYR A 79 19.57 -11.69 20.15
N ASP A 80 18.65 -12.65 20.27
CA ASP A 80 18.40 -13.37 21.50
C ASP A 80 18.90 -14.81 21.38
N VAL A 81 19.79 -15.18 22.31
CA VAL A 81 20.39 -16.51 22.45
C VAL A 81 19.68 -17.22 23.60
N LYS A 82 18.76 -18.13 23.26
CA LYS A 82 17.81 -18.78 24.18
C LYS A 82 17.83 -20.30 24.02
N THR A 83 17.60 -21.05 25.11
CA THR A 83 17.48 -22.52 25.07
C THR A 83 16.31 -22.93 24.16
N PHE A 84 16.53 -23.89 23.27
CA PHE A 84 15.55 -24.33 22.29
C PHE A 84 14.92 -25.68 22.67
N GLY A 85 13.58 -25.71 22.74
CA GLY A 85 12.80 -26.90 23.12
C GLY A 85 12.75 -27.14 24.64
N SER A 86 12.23 -28.31 25.04
CA SER A 86 12.18 -28.74 26.44
C SER A 86 13.54 -29.21 26.96
N SER A 87 13.67 -29.38 28.28
CA SER A 87 14.87 -29.94 28.93
C SER A 87 15.37 -31.22 28.25
N LEU A 88 16.69 -31.30 28.02
CA LEU A 88 17.33 -32.42 27.34
C LEU A 88 17.05 -33.78 28.03
N PRO A 89 16.85 -34.86 27.27
CA PRO A 89 16.80 -36.23 27.78
C PRO A 89 17.94 -36.58 28.75
N VAL A 90 17.63 -37.32 29.81
CA VAL A 90 18.57 -37.66 30.90
C VAL A 90 19.87 -38.28 30.39
N LYS A 91 19.82 -39.19 29.41
CA LYS A 91 21.01 -39.80 28.79
C LYS A 91 22.00 -38.79 28.20
N ILE A 92 21.51 -37.64 27.73
CA ILE A 92 22.34 -36.57 27.14
C ILE A 92 22.96 -35.72 28.25
N MET A 93 22.20 -35.43 29.31
CA MET A 93 22.75 -34.78 30.51
C MET A 93 23.81 -35.66 31.18
N GLU A 94 23.60 -36.97 31.24
CA GLU A 94 24.59 -37.95 31.69
C GLU A 94 25.81 -37.97 30.77
N ALA A 95 25.64 -38.04 29.45
CA ALA A 95 26.75 -37.97 28.51
C ALA A 95 27.61 -36.71 28.69
N LEU A 96 26.99 -35.52 28.76
CA LEU A 96 27.69 -34.25 28.92
C LEU A 96 28.38 -34.07 30.29
N THR A 97 27.87 -34.72 31.34
CA THR A 97 28.45 -34.61 32.70
C THR A 97 29.47 -35.71 33.02
N LEU A 98 29.52 -36.79 32.22
CA LEU A 98 30.48 -37.89 32.36
C LEU A 98 31.67 -37.77 31.40
N THR A 99 31.65 -36.84 30.44
CA THR A 99 32.78 -36.55 29.54
C THR A 99 33.76 -35.56 30.14
N GLU A 100 35.05 -35.82 29.96
CA GLU A 100 36.12 -34.89 30.28
C GLU A 100 36.22 -33.80 29.19
N VAL A 101 37.04 -32.76 29.42
CA VAL A 101 37.16 -31.63 28.47
C VAL A 101 37.70 -32.12 27.11
N ASP A 102 38.66 -33.04 27.14
CA ASP A 102 39.34 -33.60 25.97
C ASP A 102 38.54 -34.69 25.23
N ASP A 103 37.36 -35.10 25.75
CA ASP A 103 36.48 -36.02 25.03
C ASP A 103 35.84 -35.31 23.82
N GLN A 104 36.13 -35.83 22.62
CA GLN A 104 35.51 -35.35 21.38
C GLN A 104 34.05 -35.78 21.30
N LEU A 105 33.15 -34.80 21.43
CA LEU A 105 31.71 -34.94 21.20
C LEU A 105 31.33 -34.24 19.89
N THR A 106 30.47 -34.87 19.09
CA THR A 106 29.90 -34.24 17.89
C THR A 106 28.39 -34.43 17.87
N VAL A 107 27.67 -33.38 17.47
CA VAL A 107 26.21 -33.37 17.35
C VAL A 107 25.81 -33.00 15.93
N HIS A 108 24.98 -33.84 15.32
CA HIS A 108 24.27 -33.50 14.08
C HIS A 108 22.80 -33.18 14.43
N ILE A 109 22.29 -32.08 13.87
CA ILE A 109 20.90 -31.63 14.02
C ILE A 109 20.25 -31.72 12.63
N ASP A 110 19.24 -32.58 12.52
CA ASP A 110 18.56 -32.92 11.27
C ASP A 110 17.23 -32.14 11.14
N GLU A 111 16.94 -31.66 9.93
CA GLU A 111 15.80 -30.78 9.62
C GLU A 111 14.43 -31.41 9.95
N GLY A 112 14.34 -32.74 10.03
CA GLY A 112 13.16 -33.49 10.50
C GLY A 112 12.86 -33.34 12.00
N GLY A 113 13.61 -32.50 12.71
CA GLY A 113 13.45 -32.22 14.13
C GLY A 113 13.95 -33.38 15.00
N TRP A 114 15.09 -33.95 14.62
CA TRP A 114 15.81 -34.98 15.37
C TRP A 114 17.27 -34.54 15.53
N ALA A 115 17.94 -35.05 16.56
CA ALA A 115 19.36 -34.80 16.77
C ALA A 115 20.09 -36.10 17.17
N CYS A 116 21.36 -36.16 16.77
CA CYS A 116 22.26 -37.30 16.94
C CYS A 116 23.52 -36.84 17.67
N LEU A 117 23.71 -37.30 18.90
CA LEU A 117 24.94 -37.09 19.68
C LEU A 117 25.80 -38.34 19.60
N VAL A 118 27.01 -38.20 19.05
CA VAL A 118 28.05 -39.21 19.10
C VAL A 118 28.89 -38.99 20.35
N CYS A 119 28.93 -39.98 21.24
CA CYS A 119 29.67 -39.96 22.49
C CYS A 119 30.40 -41.30 22.68
N LYS A 120 31.72 -41.30 22.44
CA LYS A 120 32.57 -42.50 22.46
C LYS A 120 31.96 -43.59 21.55
N GLU A 121 31.79 -44.82 22.02
CA GLU A 121 31.23 -45.94 21.25
C GLU A 121 29.69 -45.92 21.09
N LYS A 122 29.03 -44.79 21.40
CA LYS A 122 27.56 -44.70 21.50
C LYS A 122 26.99 -43.55 20.67
N LEU A 123 25.83 -43.80 20.07
CA LEU A 123 25.02 -42.81 19.37
C LEU A 123 23.68 -42.65 20.08
N ILE A 124 23.46 -41.46 20.63
CA ILE A 124 22.21 -41.09 21.31
C ILE A 124 21.37 -40.27 20.33
N ILE A 125 20.19 -40.78 19.97
CA ILE A 125 19.27 -40.14 19.02
C ILE A 125 18.01 -39.74 19.76
N TRP A 126 17.61 -38.47 19.63
CA TRP A 126 16.39 -37.96 20.28
C TRP A 126 15.58 -37.06 19.35
N LYS A 127 14.27 -37.02 19.61
CA LYS A 127 13.39 -36.06 18.94
C LYS A 127 13.48 -34.72 19.66
N ILE A 128 13.67 -33.63 18.92
CA ILE A 128 13.69 -32.28 19.49
C ILE A 128 12.25 -31.93 19.89
N ALA A 129 12.01 -31.83 21.20
CA ALA A 129 10.67 -31.66 21.75
C ALA A 129 10.33 -30.17 21.93
N LEU A 130 9.50 -29.66 21.03
CA LEU A 130 8.97 -28.28 21.08
C LEU A 130 7.90 -28.08 22.18
N SER A 131 7.42 -29.15 22.80
CA SER A 131 6.39 -29.13 23.84
C SER A 131 6.87 -29.90 25.08
N PRO A 132 6.66 -29.39 26.31
CA PRO A 132 7.13 -30.03 27.56
C PRO A 132 6.33 -31.27 27.98
N ILE A 133 5.47 -31.82 27.11
CA ILE A 133 4.62 -32.98 27.41
C ILE A 133 5.47 -34.27 27.36
N THR A 134 5.84 -34.78 28.53
CA THR A 134 6.70 -35.97 28.72
C THR A 134 6.19 -37.27 28.09
N LYS A 135 4.97 -37.32 27.57
CA LYS A 135 4.48 -38.45 26.75
C LYS A 135 5.04 -38.49 25.32
N LEU A 136 5.69 -37.41 24.86
CA LEU A 136 6.22 -37.27 23.51
C LEU A 136 7.76 -37.27 23.45
N SER A 137 8.46 -37.34 24.58
CA SER A 137 9.92 -37.34 24.63
C SER A 137 10.50 -38.69 24.18
N VAL A 138 10.96 -38.76 22.93
CA VAL A 138 11.68 -39.90 22.37
C VAL A 138 13.19 -39.68 22.52
N CYS A 139 13.87 -40.62 23.17
CA CYS A 139 15.33 -40.72 23.21
C CYS A 139 15.72 -42.20 23.18
N LYS A 140 16.71 -42.54 22.34
CA LYS A 140 17.12 -43.88 21.95
C LYS A 140 18.65 -43.96 21.89
N GLU A 141 19.23 -45.13 22.15
CA GLU A 141 20.67 -45.32 22.27
C GLU A 141 21.11 -46.52 21.42
N LEU A 142 21.95 -46.25 20.43
CA LEU A 142 22.47 -47.24 19.50
C LEU A 142 23.96 -47.49 19.77
N GLN A 143 24.33 -48.77 19.88
CA GLN A 143 25.73 -49.16 19.96
C GLN A 143 26.40 -48.98 18.60
N LEU A 144 27.56 -48.33 18.55
CA LEU A 144 28.29 -48.12 17.31
C LEU A 144 29.04 -49.38 16.85
N PRO A 145 29.33 -49.52 15.55
CA PRO A 145 30.30 -50.50 15.08
C PRO A 145 31.69 -50.16 15.64
N PRO A 146 32.50 -51.18 16.03
CA PRO A 146 33.86 -50.97 16.51
C PRO A 146 34.71 -50.33 15.39
N SER A 147 35.63 -49.45 15.80
CA SER A 147 36.48 -48.66 14.91
C SER A 147 37.69 -48.18 15.71
N ASP A 148 38.90 -48.28 15.15
CA ASP A 148 40.12 -47.72 15.77
C ASP A 148 40.18 -46.17 15.62
N SER A 149 39.28 -45.59 14.81
CA SER A 149 39.14 -44.14 14.61
C SER A 149 37.95 -43.55 15.37
N HIS A 150 38.09 -42.29 15.81
CA HIS A 150 36.98 -41.50 16.37
C HIS A 150 35.82 -41.35 15.36
N TRP A 151 34.62 -41.73 15.81
CA TRP A 151 33.36 -41.51 15.11
C TRP A 151 33.04 -40.00 15.00
N SER A 152 32.35 -39.60 13.93
CA SER A 152 31.78 -38.25 13.77
C SER A 152 30.29 -38.36 13.49
N ALA A 153 29.50 -37.41 14.00
CA ALA A 153 28.11 -37.24 13.62
C ALA A 153 27.93 -36.91 12.12
N ASP A 154 28.97 -36.41 11.44
CA ASP A 154 28.99 -36.21 9.98
C ASP A 154 28.89 -37.54 9.18
N LEU A 155 29.13 -38.68 9.83
CA LEU A 155 29.00 -40.03 9.27
C LEU A 155 27.72 -40.76 9.73
N VAL A 156 26.79 -40.05 10.37
CA VAL A 156 25.46 -40.54 10.79
C VAL A 156 24.38 -39.90 9.92
N ALA A 157 23.42 -40.69 9.43
CA ALA A 157 22.33 -40.20 8.60
C ALA A 157 20.97 -40.81 8.99
N LEU A 158 19.91 -39.99 8.96
CA LEU A 158 18.54 -40.38 9.27
C LEU A 158 17.68 -40.40 8.00
N SER A 159 16.69 -41.30 7.92
CA SER A 159 15.71 -41.32 6.82
C SER A 159 14.30 -41.63 7.34
N TYR A 160 13.27 -41.09 6.66
CA TYR A 160 11.93 -40.93 7.22
C TYR A 160 10.84 -41.57 6.34
N SER A 161 10.35 -42.75 6.74
CA SER A 161 9.29 -43.48 6.05
C SER A 161 7.88 -42.99 6.41
N ALA A 162 7.58 -41.74 6.09
CA ALA A 162 6.30 -41.10 6.42
C ALA A 162 5.28 -41.13 5.26
N THR A 163 4.11 -41.72 5.50
CA THR A 163 2.87 -41.35 4.79
C THR A 163 2.31 -40.04 5.38
N SER A 164 1.61 -39.25 4.57
CA SER A 164 1.19 -37.89 4.90
C SER A 164 0.35 -37.76 6.19
N GLY A 165 0.74 -36.84 7.07
CA GLY A 165 -0.12 -36.28 8.13
C GLY A 165 0.10 -36.78 9.56
N GLU A 166 0.81 -37.89 9.77
CA GLU A 166 1.07 -38.40 11.13
C GLU A 166 2.41 -37.90 11.71
N THR A 167 2.48 -37.82 13.04
CA THR A 167 3.70 -37.45 13.76
C THR A 167 4.76 -38.53 13.61
N LEU A 168 5.99 -38.14 13.21
CA LEU A 168 7.12 -39.06 13.00
C LEU A 168 7.39 -39.92 14.25
N SER A 169 6.93 -41.17 14.21
CA SER A 169 7.14 -42.16 15.27
C SER A 169 8.54 -42.78 15.18
N THR A 170 9.02 -43.39 16.27
CA THR A 170 10.26 -44.19 16.26
C THR A 170 10.25 -45.31 15.23
N GLN A 171 9.06 -45.79 14.84
CA GLN A 171 8.95 -46.86 13.85
C GLN A 171 9.27 -46.39 12.44
N ALA A 172 9.05 -45.10 12.13
CA ALA A 172 9.23 -44.50 10.81
C ALA A 172 10.65 -43.93 10.54
N VAL A 173 11.53 -43.89 11.55
CA VAL A 173 12.92 -43.40 11.42
C VAL A 173 13.86 -44.58 11.19
N ALA A 174 14.57 -44.59 10.06
CA ALA A 174 15.70 -45.46 9.79
C ALA A 174 17.03 -44.70 10.02
N VAL A 175 18.09 -45.42 10.38
CA VAL A 175 19.40 -44.85 10.74
C VAL A 175 20.50 -45.60 10.00
N MET A 176 21.43 -44.89 9.37
CA MET A 176 22.69 -45.47 8.88
C MET A 176 23.87 -44.74 9.54
N ILE A 177 24.93 -45.49 9.86
CA ILE A 177 26.24 -44.94 10.21
C ILE A 177 27.35 -45.64 9.41
N ALA A 178 28.39 -44.89 9.07
CA ALA A 178 29.66 -45.41 8.58
C ALA A 178 30.82 -45.08 9.52
N THR A 179 31.85 -45.92 9.56
CA THR A 179 33.14 -45.61 10.18
C THR A 179 34.11 -45.03 9.14
N ARG A 180 35.17 -44.33 9.57
CA ARG A 180 36.13 -43.68 8.64
C ARG A 180 36.83 -44.66 7.68
N GLU A 181 36.94 -45.91 8.10
CA GLU A 181 37.50 -47.10 7.42
C GLU A 181 36.50 -47.79 6.47
N GLY A 182 35.20 -47.48 6.53
CA GLY A 182 34.19 -48.03 5.61
C GLY A 182 33.33 -49.20 6.15
N SER A 183 33.29 -49.43 7.47
CA SER A 183 32.32 -50.33 8.11
C SER A 183 30.96 -49.61 8.25
N ILE A 184 29.88 -50.20 7.74
CA ILE A 184 28.55 -49.58 7.69
C ILE A 184 27.56 -50.41 8.52
N ARG A 185 26.78 -49.75 9.38
CA ARG A 185 25.68 -50.34 10.16
C ARG A 185 24.38 -49.58 9.87
N TYR A 186 23.31 -50.31 9.56
CA TYR A 186 22.00 -49.75 9.23
C TYR A 186 20.89 -50.37 10.10
N TRP A 187 20.08 -49.52 10.72
CA TRP A 187 18.86 -49.89 11.44
C TRP A 187 17.64 -49.53 10.58
N PRO A 188 16.83 -50.50 10.14
CA PRO A 188 15.60 -50.23 9.40
C PRO A 188 14.54 -49.47 10.21
N SER A 189 14.64 -49.46 11.55
CA SER A 189 13.71 -48.77 12.43
C SER A 189 14.31 -48.48 13.81
N LEU A 190 14.28 -47.21 14.23
CA LEU A 190 14.76 -46.71 15.53
C LEU A 190 13.92 -47.23 16.72
N ALA A 191 12.77 -47.85 16.46
CA ALA A 191 12.01 -48.58 17.47
C ALA A 191 12.80 -49.80 18.02
N SER A 192 13.59 -50.47 17.17
CA SER A 192 14.29 -51.74 17.44
C SER A 192 15.82 -51.55 17.45
N GLU A 193 16.36 -51.14 18.60
CA GLU A 193 17.78 -50.79 18.80
C GLU A 193 18.74 -51.96 18.49
N ASP A 194 18.33 -53.21 18.73
CA ASP A 194 19.11 -54.42 18.46
C ASP A 194 19.02 -54.93 17.00
N THR A 195 18.12 -54.37 16.18
CA THR A 195 17.84 -54.89 14.82
C THR A 195 18.56 -54.04 13.77
N TYR A 196 19.76 -54.47 13.40
CA TYR A 196 20.58 -53.84 12.35
C TYR A 196 21.14 -54.84 11.33
N THR A 197 21.57 -54.31 10.20
CA THR A 197 22.32 -55.00 9.15
C THR A 197 23.68 -54.34 8.96
N GLU A 198 24.73 -55.12 8.73
CA GLU A 198 26.09 -54.62 8.54
C GLU A 198 26.64 -54.98 7.16
N THR A 199 27.50 -54.11 6.63
CA THR A 199 28.36 -54.39 5.47
C THR A 199 29.69 -53.65 5.64
N SER A 200 30.73 -54.05 4.92
CA SER A 200 32.01 -53.34 4.89
C SER A 200 32.49 -53.10 3.46
N LEU A 201 33.17 -51.97 3.25
CA LEU A 201 33.66 -51.55 1.94
C LEU A 201 35.11 -52.00 1.72
N ASP A 202 35.27 -53.23 1.19
CA ASP A 202 36.58 -53.77 0.78
C ASP A 202 37.09 -53.09 -0.51
N LEU A 203 37.54 -51.83 -0.37
CA LEU A 203 37.91 -50.92 -1.47
C LEU A 203 39.36 -50.38 -1.38
N GLY A 204 40.23 -51.12 -0.67
CA GLY A 204 41.64 -50.82 -0.47
C GLY A 204 41.88 -49.86 0.71
N GLY A 205 42.75 -50.26 1.64
CA GLY A 205 42.98 -49.60 2.94
C GLY A 205 43.77 -48.28 2.91
N ASP A 206 43.44 -47.39 1.98
CA ASP A 206 44.06 -46.06 1.80
C ASP A 206 42.98 -45.00 1.51
N LYS A 207 41.78 -45.19 2.08
CA LYS A 207 40.61 -44.31 1.89
C LYS A 207 39.97 -44.02 3.23
N THR A 208 39.78 -42.74 3.52
CA THR A 208 38.99 -42.27 4.66
C THR A 208 37.65 -41.72 4.19
N TYR A 209 36.58 -42.02 4.93
CA TYR A 209 35.25 -41.48 4.69
C TYR A 209 34.97 -40.25 5.55
N SER A 210 34.37 -39.22 4.95
CA SER A 210 34.15 -37.90 5.56
C SER A 210 32.68 -37.63 5.88
N PHE A 211 31.77 -37.97 4.97
CA PHE A 211 30.34 -37.62 5.09
C PHE A 211 29.44 -38.80 4.68
N LEU A 212 28.36 -39.00 5.43
CA LEU A 212 27.24 -39.86 5.06
C LEU A 212 25.98 -38.99 4.96
N THR A 213 25.30 -39.00 3.81
CA THR A 213 24.13 -38.16 3.57
C THR A 213 22.93 -39.02 3.23
N ALA A 214 21.78 -38.78 3.86
CA ALA A 214 20.53 -39.42 3.48
C ALA A 214 19.98 -38.79 2.20
N VAL A 215 19.58 -39.64 1.25
CA VAL A 215 19.06 -39.28 -0.06
C VAL A 215 17.71 -39.97 -0.22
N GLN A 216 16.64 -39.20 -0.05
CA GLN A 216 15.27 -39.70 -0.08
C GLN A 216 14.44 -38.89 -1.08
N ILE A 217 13.98 -39.59 -2.13
CA ILE A 217 13.30 -39.01 -3.29
C ILE A 217 11.82 -39.39 -3.22
N CYS A 218 11.50 -40.70 -3.22
CA CYS A 218 10.14 -41.18 -2.99
C CYS A 218 9.84 -41.59 -1.53
N PHE A 219 8.55 -41.77 -1.23
CA PHE A 219 8.04 -42.28 0.05
C PHE A 219 8.33 -43.78 0.32
N LYS A 220 9.11 -44.46 -0.54
CA LYS A 220 9.28 -45.93 -0.54
C LYS A 220 10.74 -46.38 -0.70
N GLY A 221 11.63 -45.82 0.11
CA GLY A 221 13.02 -46.25 0.22
C GLY A 221 13.93 -45.11 0.64
N GLY A 222 14.57 -45.24 1.80
CA GLY A 222 15.67 -44.37 2.18
C GLY A 222 16.97 -44.89 1.58
N SER A 223 17.62 -44.11 0.72
CA SER A 223 18.97 -44.39 0.24
C SER A 223 19.96 -43.43 0.89
N PHE A 224 21.25 -43.73 0.80
CA PHE A 224 22.31 -42.89 1.38
C PHE A 224 23.46 -42.73 0.37
N ILE A 225 24.24 -41.66 0.50
CA ILE A 225 25.53 -41.50 -0.19
C ILE A 225 26.63 -41.39 0.86
N LEU A 226 27.59 -42.31 0.80
CA LEU A 226 28.84 -42.23 1.55
C LEU A 226 29.92 -41.59 0.68
N SER A 227 30.61 -40.59 1.23
CA SER A 227 31.55 -39.73 0.51
C SER A 227 32.95 -39.83 1.11
N SER A 228 33.95 -40.19 0.29
CA SER A 228 35.35 -40.26 0.73
C SER A 228 36.05 -38.91 0.70
N SER A 229 37.09 -38.76 1.51
CA SER A 229 37.97 -37.60 1.57
C SER A 229 38.62 -37.26 0.21
N GLY A 230 38.84 -38.26 -0.64
CA GLY A 230 39.33 -38.12 -2.02
C GLY A 230 38.22 -38.01 -3.08
N GLY A 231 37.00 -37.62 -2.71
CA GLY A 231 35.92 -37.31 -3.66
C GLY A 231 35.26 -38.53 -4.32
N GLN A 232 35.45 -39.76 -3.80
CA GLN A 232 34.69 -40.93 -4.27
C GLN A 232 33.32 -40.97 -3.59
N LEU A 233 32.25 -41.01 -4.37
CA LEU A 233 30.86 -41.09 -3.90
C LEU A 233 30.31 -42.51 -4.12
N ILE A 234 29.66 -43.09 -3.10
CA ILE A 234 29.11 -44.44 -3.11
C ILE A 234 27.64 -44.37 -2.69
N ARG A 235 26.70 -44.79 -3.54
CA ARG A 235 25.29 -44.95 -3.19
C ARG A 235 25.12 -46.23 -2.38
N LEU A 236 24.33 -46.16 -1.31
CA LEU A 236 24.00 -47.26 -0.42
C LEU A 236 22.47 -47.39 -0.36
N ILE A 237 21.94 -48.54 -0.77
CA ILE A 237 20.49 -48.79 -0.88
C ILE A 237 20.14 -50.03 -0.05
N PRO A 238 19.49 -49.89 1.11
CA PRO A 238 19.03 -51.03 1.92
C PRO A 238 17.92 -51.84 1.20
N GLU A 239 18.19 -53.12 0.96
CA GLU A 239 17.24 -54.08 0.40
C GLU A 239 16.36 -54.70 1.50
N SER A 240 15.09 -55.00 1.18
CA SER A 240 14.16 -55.68 2.09
C SER A 240 14.57 -57.10 2.53
N LEU A 241 15.61 -57.66 1.90
CA LEU A 241 16.25 -58.93 2.26
C LEU A 241 17.36 -58.79 3.33
N GLY A 242 17.54 -57.60 3.91
CA GLY A 242 18.54 -57.36 4.95
C GLY A 242 19.97 -57.21 4.41
N LYS A 243 20.11 -56.78 3.16
CA LYS A 243 21.39 -56.45 2.52
C LYS A 243 21.44 -54.95 2.24
N ILE A 244 22.65 -54.42 2.05
CA ILE A 244 22.86 -53.06 1.55
C ILE A 244 23.48 -53.20 0.16
N HIS A 245 22.75 -52.79 -0.87
CA HIS A 245 23.30 -52.64 -2.22
C HIS A 245 24.25 -51.45 -2.24
N GLN A 246 25.39 -51.57 -2.94
CA GLN A 246 26.41 -50.53 -2.98
C GLN A 246 27.03 -50.39 -4.37
N HIS A 247 27.06 -49.17 -4.90
CA HIS A 247 27.72 -48.85 -6.16
C HIS A 247 28.31 -47.44 -6.16
N VAL A 248 29.34 -47.24 -6.99
CA VAL A 248 30.02 -45.94 -7.12
C VAL A 248 29.23 -45.07 -8.08
N LEU A 249 28.96 -43.81 -7.73
CA LEU A 249 28.26 -42.89 -8.62
C LEU A 249 29.07 -42.65 -9.90
N PRO A 250 28.42 -42.50 -11.07
CA PRO A 250 29.13 -42.23 -12.31
C PRO A 250 29.81 -40.86 -12.26
N GLN A 251 31.14 -40.87 -12.35
CA GLN A 251 31.96 -39.68 -12.57
C GLN A 251 32.30 -39.62 -14.07
N GLY A 252 31.86 -38.54 -14.72
CA GLY A 252 31.89 -38.39 -16.17
C GLY A 252 33.30 -38.42 -16.74
N GLN A 253 33.57 -39.40 -17.61
CA GLN A 253 34.83 -39.40 -18.37
C GLN A 253 34.80 -38.29 -19.41
N GLY A 254 35.42 -37.15 -19.08
CA GLY A 254 35.71 -36.10 -20.06
C GLY A 254 36.42 -36.69 -21.29
N MET A 255 36.01 -36.24 -22.49
CA MET A 255 36.18 -36.93 -23.78
C MET A 255 37.65 -37.17 -24.24
N LEU A 256 38.65 -36.80 -23.45
CA LEU A 256 40.08 -36.99 -23.71
C LEU A 256 40.75 -38.04 -22.79
N SER A 257 40.11 -38.44 -21.68
CA SER A 257 40.69 -39.37 -20.69
C SER A 257 41.00 -40.76 -21.27
N GLY A 258 40.21 -41.21 -22.25
CA GLY A 258 40.37 -42.53 -22.88
C GLY A 258 41.61 -42.70 -23.77
N ILE A 259 42.23 -41.61 -24.24
CA ILE A 259 43.32 -41.67 -25.23
C ILE A 259 44.67 -41.97 -24.56
N GLY A 260 44.93 -41.42 -23.37
CA GLY A 260 46.23 -41.57 -22.68
C GLY A 260 46.57 -43.03 -22.32
N ARG A 261 45.58 -43.78 -21.79
CA ARG A 261 45.78 -45.13 -21.22
C ARG A 261 46.23 -46.23 -22.21
N LYS A 262 46.38 -45.92 -23.51
CA LYS A 262 46.91 -46.85 -24.53
C LYS A 262 48.18 -46.39 -25.25
N VAL A 263 48.79 -45.26 -24.87
CA VAL A 263 50.00 -44.73 -25.53
C VAL A 263 51.15 -44.40 -24.56
N SER A 264 50.89 -44.29 -23.25
CA SER A 264 51.90 -43.97 -22.21
C SER A 264 53.02 -45.01 -21.98
N SER A 265 53.23 -45.98 -22.88
CA SER A 265 54.35 -46.94 -22.83
C SER A 265 55.50 -46.61 -23.78
N LEU A 266 55.39 -45.55 -24.61
CA LEU A 266 56.35 -45.26 -25.69
C LEU A 266 56.97 -43.86 -25.68
N LEU A 267 56.48 -42.95 -24.83
CA LEU A 267 57.12 -41.66 -24.55
C LEU A 267 57.09 -41.42 -23.03
N GLY A 268 58.28 -41.31 -22.43
CA GLY A 268 58.48 -41.26 -20.97
C GLY A 268 58.13 -39.91 -20.34
N ILE A 269 56.89 -39.47 -20.48
CA ILE A 269 56.34 -38.34 -19.71
C ILE A 269 55.81 -38.90 -18.39
N LEU A 270 56.32 -38.37 -17.28
CA LEU A 270 55.91 -38.77 -15.94
C LEU A 270 54.42 -38.48 -15.73
N SER A 271 53.67 -39.48 -15.27
CA SER A 271 52.37 -39.26 -14.64
C SER A 271 52.56 -38.39 -13.40
N PRO A 272 51.67 -37.42 -13.12
CA PRO A 272 51.73 -36.64 -11.87
C PRO A 272 51.63 -37.58 -10.65
N SER A 273 52.27 -37.19 -9.54
CA SER A 273 52.27 -37.98 -8.31
C SER A 273 50.87 -38.09 -7.70
N SER A 274 50.67 -39.17 -6.93
CA SER A 274 49.41 -39.46 -6.24
C SER A 274 48.93 -38.27 -5.40
N ASP A 275 49.86 -37.68 -4.66
CA ASP A 275 49.66 -36.59 -3.70
C ASP A 275 49.04 -35.34 -4.35
N LEU A 276 49.47 -34.97 -5.56
CA LEU A 276 48.89 -33.83 -6.29
C LEU A 276 47.45 -34.12 -6.76
N MET A 277 47.15 -35.38 -7.11
CA MET A 277 45.78 -35.82 -7.41
C MET A 277 44.91 -35.76 -6.14
N GLN A 278 45.44 -36.21 -5.00
CA GLN A 278 44.75 -36.25 -3.72
C GLN A 278 44.38 -34.85 -3.21
N ILE A 279 45.26 -33.86 -3.38
CA ILE A 279 45.01 -32.46 -2.98
C ILE A 279 43.93 -31.80 -3.87
N ILE A 280 43.91 -32.08 -5.17
CA ILE A 280 42.98 -31.45 -6.14
C ILE A 280 41.53 -31.97 -6.00
N TYR A 281 41.37 -33.22 -5.53
CA TYR A 281 40.08 -33.88 -5.33
C TYR A 281 39.71 -34.06 -3.85
N GLN A 282 40.40 -33.36 -2.93
CA GLN A 282 40.03 -33.34 -1.53
C GLN A 282 38.61 -32.79 -1.37
N LEU A 283 37.73 -33.58 -0.77
CA LEU A 283 36.31 -33.26 -0.55
C LEU A 283 36.15 -32.38 0.69
N SER A 284 35.68 -31.14 0.49
CA SER A 284 35.41 -30.18 1.57
C SER A 284 34.01 -30.34 2.16
N GLY A 285 33.00 -30.62 1.31
CA GLY A 285 31.61 -30.71 1.75
C GLY A 285 30.67 -31.31 0.71
N VAL A 286 29.44 -31.62 1.14
CA VAL A 286 28.37 -32.17 0.31
C VAL A 286 27.03 -31.52 0.65
N LEU A 287 26.11 -31.51 -0.32
CA LEU A 287 24.76 -30.93 -0.18
C LEU A 287 23.74 -31.82 -0.90
N TRP A 288 22.57 -32.02 -0.28
CA TRP A 288 21.42 -32.69 -0.87
C TRP A 288 20.26 -31.71 -0.99
N ASP A 289 19.88 -31.35 -2.23
CA ASP A 289 18.67 -30.61 -2.54
C ASP A 289 17.54 -31.61 -2.79
N ARG A 290 16.65 -31.73 -1.81
CA ARG A 290 15.50 -32.65 -1.85
C ARG A 290 14.42 -32.22 -2.84
N GLU A 291 14.23 -30.92 -3.06
CA GLU A 291 13.20 -30.41 -3.98
C GLU A 291 13.59 -30.69 -5.43
N ARG A 292 14.87 -30.51 -5.77
CA ARG A 292 15.43 -30.74 -7.11
C ARG A 292 16.01 -32.14 -7.30
N SER A 293 15.86 -33.02 -6.30
CA SER A 293 16.48 -34.35 -6.25
C SER A 293 17.95 -34.36 -6.70
N SER A 294 18.70 -33.35 -6.26
CA SER A 294 20.04 -33.03 -6.76
C SER A 294 21.07 -33.12 -5.65
N PHE A 295 22.11 -33.92 -5.85
CA PHE A 295 23.24 -34.04 -4.92
C PHE A 295 24.46 -33.28 -5.46
N TYR A 296 25.14 -32.55 -4.58
CA TYR A 296 26.32 -31.76 -4.93
C TYR A 296 27.51 -32.16 -4.05
N SER A 297 28.71 -32.20 -4.65
CA SER A 297 29.98 -32.35 -3.93
C SER A 297 30.89 -31.15 -4.18
N LEU A 298 31.40 -30.53 -3.11
CA LEU A 298 32.42 -29.49 -3.15
C LEU A 298 33.80 -30.11 -2.88
N THR A 299 34.71 -29.95 -3.83
CA THR A 299 36.14 -30.26 -3.67
C THR A 299 36.96 -28.98 -3.56
N SER A 300 38.24 -29.10 -3.21
CA SER A 300 39.22 -27.99 -3.18
C SER A 300 39.34 -27.19 -4.48
N SER A 301 38.86 -27.72 -5.61
CA SER A 301 38.96 -27.11 -6.94
C SER A 301 37.61 -26.93 -7.67
N SER A 302 36.62 -27.79 -7.43
CA SER A 302 35.40 -27.90 -8.24
C SER A 302 34.14 -28.28 -7.48
N ILE A 303 32.98 -27.86 -7.98
CA ILE A 303 31.66 -28.37 -7.58
C ILE A 303 31.16 -29.31 -8.67
N SER A 304 30.61 -30.47 -8.28
CA SER A 304 29.92 -31.38 -9.19
C SER A 304 28.49 -31.62 -8.73
N LYS A 305 27.55 -31.76 -9.69
CA LYS A 305 26.12 -31.97 -9.48
C LYS A 305 25.69 -33.30 -10.10
N TRP A 306 24.94 -34.11 -9.36
CA TRP A 306 24.25 -35.31 -9.83
C TRP A 306 22.75 -35.14 -9.66
N GLU A 307 22.00 -35.42 -10.72
CA GLU A 307 20.56 -35.68 -10.68
C GLU A 307 20.37 -37.13 -10.24
N LEU A 308 19.57 -37.36 -9.20
CA LEU A 308 19.36 -38.69 -8.61
C LEU A 308 17.89 -39.10 -8.72
N ASP A 309 17.63 -40.36 -9.10
CA ASP A 309 16.35 -41.02 -8.85
C ASP A 309 16.51 -42.15 -7.80
N ASP A 310 15.43 -42.90 -7.55
CA ASP A 310 15.41 -44.01 -6.57
C ASP A 310 16.35 -45.18 -6.94
N SER A 311 16.85 -45.22 -8.19
CA SER A 311 17.56 -46.36 -8.79
C SER A 311 18.70 -46.01 -9.75
N SER A 312 18.80 -44.76 -10.23
CA SER A 312 19.85 -44.30 -11.14
C SER A 312 20.40 -42.93 -10.75
N GLU A 313 21.64 -42.66 -11.17
CA GLU A 313 22.32 -41.39 -10.96
C GLU A 313 22.91 -40.89 -12.28
N LYS A 314 22.68 -39.61 -12.58
CA LYS A 314 23.24 -38.92 -13.74
C LYS A 314 24.07 -37.74 -13.25
N GLN A 315 25.39 -37.76 -13.49
CA GLN A 315 26.17 -36.54 -13.33
C GLN A 315 25.68 -35.52 -14.36
N ALA A 316 25.22 -34.37 -13.88
CA ALA A 316 24.70 -33.30 -14.72
C ALA A 316 25.84 -32.38 -15.16
N HIS A 317 26.62 -31.88 -14.20
CA HIS A 317 27.63 -30.85 -14.43
C HIS A 317 28.81 -30.97 -13.46
N THR A 318 29.98 -30.47 -13.87
CA THR A 318 31.13 -30.17 -13.02
C THR A 318 31.65 -28.78 -13.38
N TRP A 319 31.78 -27.91 -12.39
CA TRP A 319 32.26 -26.55 -12.54
C TRP A 319 33.61 -26.36 -11.86
N ASP A 320 34.58 -25.79 -12.57
CA ASP A 320 35.89 -25.38 -12.07
C ASP A 320 35.72 -24.07 -11.29
N VAL A 321 35.49 -24.20 -9.99
CA VAL A 321 35.15 -23.07 -9.10
C VAL A 321 36.39 -22.21 -8.85
N ASN A 322 37.58 -22.81 -8.81
CA ASN A 322 38.82 -22.04 -8.66
C ASN A 322 39.00 -21.05 -9.83
N ARG A 323 38.83 -21.52 -11.08
CA ARG A 323 38.92 -20.65 -12.27
C ARG A 323 37.82 -19.59 -12.35
N ILE A 324 36.62 -19.87 -11.85
CA ILE A 324 35.47 -18.96 -11.95
C ILE A 324 35.45 -17.92 -10.81
N LEU A 325 35.80 -18.31 -9.59
CA LEU A 325 35.70 -17.44 -8.41
C LEU A 325 37.02 -16.79 -7.99
N LYS A 326 38.20 -17.26 -8.41
CA LYS A 326 39.48 -16.72 -7.90
C LYS A 326 39.60 -15.20 -8.12
N GLU A 327 39.37 -14.71 -9.33
CA GLU A 327 39.49 -13.28 -9.65
C GLU A 327 38.45 -12.44 -8.90
N ASN A 328 37.19 -12.88 -8.87
CA ASN A 328 36.10 -12.25 -8.10
C ASN A 328 36.41 -12.15 -6.59
N VAL A 329 37.03 -13.18 -6.01
CA VAL A 329 37.41 -13.22 -4.58
C VAL A 329 38.66 -12.38 -4.30
N THR A 330 39.65 -12.36 -5.20
CA THR A 330 40.83 -11.50 -5.02
C THR A 330 40.47 -10.02 -5.18
N ASP A 331 39.60 -9.68 -6.11
CA ASP A 331 39.16 -8.29 -6.36
C ASP A 331 38.31 -7.75 -5.20
N ALA A 332 37.35 -8.53 -4.70
CA ALA A 332 36.48 -8.13 -3.59
C ALA A 332 37.23 -7.85 -2.26
N ILE A 333 38.46 -8.37 -2.09
CA ILE A 333 39.27 -8.19 -0.88
C ILE A 333 40.44 -7.22 -1.11
N TRP A 334 41.11 -7.28 -2.27
CA TRP A 334 42.35 -6.53 -2.56
C TRP A 334 42.32 -5.70 -3.86
N GLY A 335 41.24 -5.67 -4.63
CA GLY A 335 41.15 -4.93 -5.90
C GLY A 335 41.35 -3.41 -5.77
N SER A 336 41.15 -2.86 -4.57
CA SER A 336 41.43 -1.45 -4.25
C SER A 336 42.90 -1.18 -3.89
N GLU A 337 43.75 -2.19 -3.75
CA GLU A 337 45.15 -2.02 -3.37
C GLU A 337 46.06 -1.63 -4.54
N SER A 338 46.94 -0.66 -4.29
CA SER A 338 47.84 -0.11 -5.32
C SER A 338 48.81 -1.12 -5.96
N ASN A 339 48.99 -2.28 -5.32
CA ASN A 339 49.79 -3.41 -5.77
C ASN A 339 48.98 -4.69 -6.02
N TYR A 340 47.66 -4.58 -6.24
CA TYR A 340 46.75 -5.72 -6.49
C TYR A 340 47.29 -6.76 -7.49
N GLU A 341 47.83 -6.30 -8.63
CA GLU A 341 48.41 -7.17 -9.66
C GLU A 341 49.54 -8.08 -9.15
N ALA A 342 50.29 -7.64 -8.14
CA ALA A 342 51.35 -8.44 -7.50
C ALA A 342 50.82 -9.27 -6.31
N ILE A 343 49.68 -8.90 -5.71
CA ILE A 343 49.03 -9.67 -4.65
C ILE A 343 48.30 -10.89 -5.23
N LYS A 344 47.49 -10.70 -6.28
CA LYS A 344 46.52 -11.70 -6.77
C LYS A 344 47.13 -13.03 -7.21
N GLU A 345 48.37 -13.03 -7.69
CA GLU A 345 49.10 -14.26 -8.03
C GLU A 345 49.39 -15.12 -6.79
N GLY A 346 49.72 -14.48 -5.67
CA GLY A 346 50.08 -15.13 -4.40
C GLY A 346 48.91 -15.51 -3.48
N VAL A 347 47.66 -15.15 -3.82
CA VAL A 347 46.50 -15.48 -2.98
C VAL A 347 46.15 -16.97 -3.08
N ASN A 348 46.13 -17.64 -1.92
CA ASN A 348 45.62 -18.98 -1.71
C ASN A 348 44.12 -18.92 -1.33
N ILE A 349 43.29 -19.79 -1.93
CA ILE A 349 41.84 -19.84 -1.70
C ILE A 349 41.47 -21.29 -1.37
N ARG A 350 40.72 -21.48 -0.27
CA ARG A 350 40.15 -22.77 0.14
C ARG A 350 38.63 -22.66 0.17
N TYR A 351 37.95 -23.59 -0.50
CA TYR A 351 36.50 -23.74 -0.39
C TYR A 351 36.20 -24.74 0.73
N LEU A 352 35.41 -24.34 1.72
CA LEU A 352 35.22 -25.09 2.97
C LEU A 352 33.88 -25.82 3.05
N ASP A 353 32.79 -25.18 2.60
CA ASP A 353 31.42 -25.68 2.77
C ASP A 353 30.51 -25.22 1.61
N LEU A 354 29.39 -25.91 1.39
CA LEU A 354 28.39 -25.61 0.36
C LEU A 354 26.97 -25.72 0.95
N LYS A 355 26.19 -24.65 0.79
CA LYS A 355 24.76 -24.53 1.15
C LYS A 355 24.05 -23.70 0.07
N GLN A 356 22.72 -23.65 0.09
CA GLN A 356 21.89 -23.05 -0.97
C GLN A 356 20.72 -22.27 -0.37
N ASN A 357 20.39 -21.12 -0.97
CA ASN A 357 19.22 -20.29 -0.66
C ASN A 357 18.40 -19.98 -1.94
N CYS A 358 17.25 -19.31 -1.81
CA CYS A 358 16.35 -19.05 -2.93
C CYS A 358 16.92 -18.05 -3.96
N PHE A 359 17.78 -17.12 -3.55
CA PHE A 359 18.38 -16.13 -4.45
C PHE A 359 19.45 -16.75 -5.34
N ASP A 360 20.16 -17.78 -4.86
CA ASP A 360 21.11 -18.56 -5.65
C ASP A 360 20.44 -19.20 -6.87
N THR A 361 19.13 -19.53 -6.79
CA THR A 361 18.39 -20.13 -7.91
C THR A 361 18.26 -19.21 -9.13
N LYS A 362 18.48 -17.89 -8.99
CA LYS A 362 18.56 -16.97 -10.13
C LYS A 362 19.84 -17.14 -10.95
N VAL A 363 20.86 -17.83 -10.43
CA VAL A 363 22.10 -18.17 -11.14
C VAL A 363 21.90 -19.39 -12.07
N GLU A 364 21.09 -20.38 -11.68
CA GLU A 364 20.87 -21.61 -12.47
C GLU A 364 19.85 -21.48 -13.61
N ASN A 365 19.08 -20.39 -13.70
CA ASN A 365 17.94 -20.32 -14.64
C ASN A 365 18.36 -20.24 -16.12
N ASN A 366 19.64 -19.95 -16.41
CA ASN A 366 20.29 -20.27 -17.68
C ASN A 366 21.11 -21.56 -17.52
N GLY A 367 20.49 -22.71 -17.81
CA GLY A 367 21.18 -23.99 -17.71
C GLY A 367 22.47 -24.07 -18.55
N HIS A 368 23.41 -24.92 -18.10
CA HIS A 368 24.67 -25.29 -18.74
C HIS A 368 25.87 -24.33 -18.60
N GLN A 369 25.71 -23.10 -18.09
CA GLN A 369 26.83 -22.20 -17.74
C GLN A 369 26.60 -21.52 -16.39
N VAL A 370 27.68 -21.15 -15.69
CA VAL A 370 27.59 -20.27 -14.52
C VAL A 370 27.35 -18.84 -15.03
N SER A 371 26.35 -18.16 -14.47
CA SER A 371 26.03 -16.77 -14.84
C SER A 371 27.18 -15.82 -14.48
N ASP A 372 27.44 -14.82 -15.33
CA ASP A 372 28.47 -13.79 -15.10
C ASP A 372 28.20 -12.94 -13.84
N ALA A 373 26.98 -12.98 -13.30
CA ALA A 373 26.56 -12.27 -12.09
C ALA A 373 27.00 -12.98 -10.79
N VAL A 374 28.31 -13.05 -10.55
CA VAL A 374 28.89 -13.53 -9.28
C VAL A 374 28.89 -12.41 -8.23
N THR A 375 28.34 -12.67 -7.04
CA THR A 375 28.44 -11.76 -5.88
C THR A 375 29.33 -12.35 -4.79
N VAL A 376 30.43 -11.68 -4.45
CA VAL A 376 31.29 -12.04 -3.31
C VAL A 376 31.03 -11.07 -2.17
N GLU A 377 30.80 -11.61 -0.96
CA GLU A 377 30.55 -10.82 0.25
C GLU A 377 31.63 -11.14 1.29
N VAL A 378 32.30 -10.12 1.82
CA VAL A 378 33.39 -10.27 2.78
C VAL A 378 32.84 -10.16 4.21
N THR A 379 32.88 -11.27 4.95
CA THR A 379 32.25 -11.35 6.27
C THR A 379 33.10 -10.74 7.40
N GLN A 380 32.51 -10.56 8.58
CA GLN A 380 33.22 -10.11 9.78
C GLN A 380 34.21 -11.15 10.35
N TYR A 381 34.24 -12.38 9.83
CA TYR A 381 35.18 -13.42 10.27
C TYR A 381 36.54 -13.22 9.59
N ASN A 382 37.43 -12.46 10.27
CA ASN A 382 38.80 -12.22 9.83
C ASN A 382 39.82 -12.51 10.97
N PRO A 383 40.09 -13.80 11.28
CA PRO A 383 41.13 -14.17 12.24
C PRO A 383 42.54 -14.03 11.63
N PRO A 384 43.59 -13.79 12.44
CA PRO A 384 44.96 -13.89 11.96
C PRO A 384 45.29 -15.33 11.55
N PHE A 385 45.88 -15.51 10.37
CA PHE A 385 46.31 -16.82 9.86
C PHE A 385 47.36 -17.45 10.79
N GLN A 386 47.22 -18.76 11.05
CA GLN A 386 48.14 -19.54 11.91
C GLN A 386 48.73 -20.73 11.16
N SER A 387 47.88 -21.63 10.65
CA SER A 387 48.21 -22.72 9.73
C SER A 387 46.98 -23.04 8.86
N GLU A 388 47.15 -23.82 7.79
CA GLU A 388 46.01 -24.27 6.98
C GLU A 388 45.11 -25.27 7.73
N ASP A 389 45.69 -26.13 8.58
CA ASP A 389 44.94 -27.14 9.35
C ASP A 389 43.99 -26.55 10.40
N LEU A 390 44.24 -25.31 10.84
CA LEU A 390 43.43 -24.60 11.83
C LEU A 390 42.26 -23.80 11.22
N ILE A 391 42.04 -23.86 9.91
CA ILE A 391 40.94 -23.18 9.21
C ILE A 391 39.64 -24.01 9.36
N MET A 392 39.14 -24.08 10.59
CA MET A 392 37.88 -24.74 10.97
C MET A 392 36.74 -23.72 11.02
N CYS A 393 35.95 -23.63 9.94
CA CYS A 393 34.72 -22.84 9.88
C CYS A 393 33.66 -23.59 9.05
N ARG A 394 32.43 -23.66 9.54
CA ARG A 394 31.29 -24.34 8.89
C ARG A 394 30.15 -23.35 8.61
N LEU A 395 29.32 -23.65 7.61
CA LEU A 395 28.25 -22.78 7.11
C LEU A 395 26.86 -23.38 7.41
N LEU A 396 26.02 -22.59 8.10
CA LEU A 396 24.61 -22.88 8.30
C LEU A 396 23.75 -21.83 7.58
N VAL A 397 22.78 -22.29 6.78
CA VAL A 397 21.72 -21.48 6.17
C VAL A 397 20.40 -22.10 6.62
N PRO A 398 19.71 -21.54 7.64
CA PRO A 398 18.60 -22.22 8.31
C PRO A 398 17.25 -22.05 7.62
N ASN A 399 17.11 -21.00 6.80
CA ASN A 399 15.90 -20.64 6.09
C ASN A 399 16.25 -20.34 4.63
N PHE A 400 15.62 -21.06 3.71
CA PHE A 400 15.85 -20.92 2.27
C PHE A 400 15.46 -19.53 1.71
N SER A 401 14.52 -18.81 2.35
CA SER A 401 13.95 -17.57 1.81
C SER A 401 14.63 -16.27 2.26
N ASN A 402 15.49 -16.29 3.29
CA ASN A 402 16.16 -15.08 3.78
C ASN A 402 17.60 -14.93 3.25
N GLN A 403 18.13 -13.71 3.26
CA GLN A 403 19.50 -13.43 2.83
C GLN A 403 20.51 -13.56 3.99
N THR A 404 20.34 -14.55 4.88
CA THR A 404 21.12 -14.68 6.11
C THR A 404 21.82 -16.04 6.23
N ALA A 405 23.14 -15.98 6.45
CA ALA A 405 24.02 -17.12 6.68
C ALA A 405 24.66 -17.02 8.07
N TYR A 406 24.97 -18.17 8.66
CA TYR A 406 25.61 -18.29 9.98
C TYR A 406 26.91 -19.06 9.81
N LEU A 407 28.04 -18.35 9.86
CA LEU A 407 29.37 -18.95 9.91
C LEU A 407 29.68 -19.28 11.37
N TYR A 408 30.02 -20.54 11.67
CA TYR A 408 30.35 -20.95 13.03
C TYR A 408 31.70 -21.64 13.15
N THR A 409 32.33 -21.43 14.31
CA THR A 409 33.50 -22.13 14.82
C THR A 409 33.15 -22.75 16.17
N GLU A 410 34.08 -23.47 16.80
CA GLU A 410 33.86 -24.08 18.12
C GLU A 410 33.58 -23.07 19.26
N SER A 411 33.81 -21.76 19.05
CA SER A 411 33.74 -20.72 20.09
C SER A 411 32.94 -19.46 19.74
N ALA A 412 32.46 -19.31 18.50
CA ALA A 412 31.68 -18.15 18.08
C ALA A 412 30.84 -18.44 16.83
N VAL A 413 29.75 -17.68 16.68
CA VAL A 413 28.92 -17.63 15.47
C VAL A 413 28.87 -16.21 14.94
N TYR A 414 29.04 -16.06 13.63
CA TYR A 414 29.01 -14.79 12.92
C TYR A 414 27.79 -14.80 12.01
N VAL A 415 26.80 -13.96 12.32
CA VAL A 415 25.63 -13.78 11.47
C VAL A 415 26.02 -12.87 10.32
N CYS A 416 25.81 -13.35 9.10
CA CYS A 416 26.31 -12.78 7.85
C CYS A 416 25.16 -12.60 6.86
N SER A 417 25.24 -11.59 5.99
CA SER A 417 24.30 -11.43 4.87
C SER A 417 24.80 -12.14 3.61
N THR A 418 23.89 -12.49 2.70
CA THR A 418 24.21 -13.02 1.36
C THR A 418 23.56 -12.20 0.24
N GLY A 419 24.11 -12.29 -0.97
CA GLY A 419 23.56 -11.62 -2.16
C GLY A 419 23.47 -10.10 -2.00
N THR A 420 22.25 -9.55 -2.11
CA THR A 420 22.01 -8.09 -2.14
C THR A 420 21.87 -7.42 -0.77
N GLY A 421 21.87 -8.17 0.33
CA GLY A 421 21.70 -7.64 1.69
C GLY A 421 20.36 -6.92 1.99
N LYS A 422 19.36 -7.01 1.10
CA LYS A 422 18.07 -6.29 1.24
C LYS A 422 17.10 -6.94 2.22
N PHE A 423 17.32 -8.22 2.53
CA PHE A 423 16.49 -9.03 3.44
C PHE A 423 17.36 -9.87 4.39
N SER A 424 18.49 -9.31 4.81
CA SER A 424 19.45 -9.95 5.72
C SER A 424 19.38 -9.34 7.11
N LEU A 425 19.44 -10.19 8.14
CA LEU A 425 19.47 -9.77 9.54
C LEU A 425 20.81 -9.06 9.88
N PRO A 426 20.89 -8.22 10.94
CA PRO A 426 22.08 -7.46 11.31
C PRO A 426 23.35 -8.31 11.46
N ARG A 427 24.48 -7.86 10.90
CA ARG A 427 25.75 -8.61 10.96
C ARG A 427 26.37 -8.50 12.36
N GLU A 428 26.37 -9.59 13.13
CA GLU A 428 26.86 -9.64 14.51
C GLU A 428 27.67 -10.91 14.81
N LYS A 429 28.69 -10.78 15.68
CA LYS A 429 29.42 -11.90 16.27
C LYS A 429 28.87 -12.26 17.65
N ILE A 430 28.22 -13.42 17.74
CA ILE A 430 27.75 -14.04 18.99
C ILE A 430 28.86 -14.96 19.51
N VAL A 431 29.18 -14.87 20.81
CA VAL A 431 30.37 -15.52 21.39
C VAL A 431 29.99 -16.58 22.42
N PHE A 432 30.53 -17.79 22.25
CA PHE A 432 30.31 -18.97 23.10
C PHE A 432 31.63 -19.39 23.76
N ASN A 433 32.28 -18.46 24.48
CA ASN A 433 33.60 -18.65 25.09
C ASN A 433 33.61 -18.56 26.63
N SER A 434 32.45 -18.74 27.26
CA SER A 434 32.34 -18.99 28.70
C SER A 434 33.22 -20.17 29.12
N GLN A 435 33.67 -20.22 30.38
CA GLN A 435 34.63 -21.25 30.83
C GLN A 435 34.14 -22.68 30.54
N GLY A 436 34.85 -23.38 29.64
CA GLY A 436 34.52 -24.74 29.20
C GLY A 436 33.41 -24.86 28.15
N ASP A 437 32.78 -23.77 27.71
CA ASP A 437 31.77 -23.82 26.65
C ASP A 437 32.41 -24.05 25.28
N SER A 438 31.66 -24.73 24.41
CA SER A 438 32.09 -25.08 23.04
C SER A 438 30.86 -25.45 22.19
N ILE A 439 30.88 -25.08 20.91
CA ILE A 439 29.84 -25.45 19.94
C ILE A 439 30.17 -26.85 19.38
N LEU A 440 29.40 -27.86 19.79
CA LEU A 440 29.58 -29.27 19.42
C LEU A 440 28.82 -29.67 18.14
N GLY A 441 28.00 -28.77 17.61
CA GLY A 441 27.17 -29.00 16.43
C GLY A 441 26.21 -27.85 16.13
N ALA A 442 25.68 -27.84 14.90
CA ALA A 442 24.67 -26.88 14.46
C ALA A 442 23.76 -27.49 13.39
N GLY A 443 22.59 -26.89 13.18
CA GLY A 443 21.63 -27.26 12.14
C GLY A 443 20.39 -26.37 12.17
N SER A 444 19.30 -26.83 11.59
CA SER A 444 18.01 -26.12 11.53
C SER A 444 16.87 -27.02 12.03
N CYS A 445 15.79 -26.40 12.52
CA CYS A 445 14.51 -27.08 12.69
C CYS A 445 13.40 -26.06 12.46
N GLY A 446 12.52 -26.31 11.48
CA GLY A 446 11.41 -25.40 11.16
C GLY A 446 11.86 -23.99 10.75
N GLY A 447 12.99 -23.86 10.04
CA GLY A 447 13.54 -22.55 9.60
C GLY A 447 14.39 -21.81 10.65
N VAL A 448 14.45 -22.29 11.89
CA VAL A 448 15.21 -21.64 12.98
C VAL A 448 16.64 -22.21 13.04
N PRO A 449 17.70 -21.37 13.11
CA PRO A 449 19.07 -21.85 13.34
C PRO A 449 19.26 -22.31 14.79
N ILE A 450 19.80 -23.50 14.95
CA ILE A 450 20.02 -24.14 16.26
C ILE A 450 21.48 -24.58 16.38
N LEU A 451 22.06 -24.30 17.53
CA LEU A 451 23.39 -24.71 17.96
C LEU A 451 23.27 -25.73 19.10
N PHE A 452 24.29 -26.56 19.26
CA PHE A 452 24.48 -27.37 20.46
C PHE A 452 25.72 -26.90 21.21
N SER A 453 25.53 -26.16 22.31
CA SER A 453 26.59 -25.71 23.21
C SER A 453 26.84 -26.77 24.29
N ARG A 454 28.12 -27.02 24.63
CA ARG A 454 28.51 -27.96 25.69
C ARG A 454 27.90 -27.59 27.05
N ASN A 455 27.82 -26.30 27.37
CA ASN A 455 27.27 -25.83 28.65
C ASN A 455 25.75 -25.59 28.62
N SER A 456 25.18 -25.23 27.46
CA SER A 456 23.80 -24.72 27.35
C SER A 456 22.83 -25.68 26.64
N GLY A 457 23.35 -26.74 26.02
CA GLY A 457 22.55 -27.69 25.26
C GLY A 457 22.07 -27.12 23.92
N LEU A 458 20.82 -27.43 23.54
CA LEU A 458 20.19 -26.87 22.34
C LEU A 458 19.87 -25.38 22.55
N VAL A 459 20.36 -24.53 21.66
CA VAL A 459 20.24 -23.07 21.72
C VAL A 459 19.84 -22.53 20.36
N SER A 460 18.80 -21.70 20.28
CA SER A 460 18.41 -21.00 19.05
C SER A 460 18.95 -19.57 19.03
N ILE A 461 19.36 -19.11 17.84
CA ILE A 461 19.61 -17.69 17.57
C ILE A 461 18.39 -17.12 16.85
N THR A 462 17.60 -16.30 17.55
CA THR A 462 16.50 -15.53 16.95
C THR A 462 16.90 -14.06 16.88
N SER A 463 16.63 -13.37 15.75
CA SER A 463 16.78 -11.90 15.73
C SER A 463 15.82 -11.28 16.75
N ARG A 464 16.24 -10.17 17.37
CA ARG A 464 15.33 -9.31 18.12
C ARG A 464 14.35 -8.61 17.19
N GLU A 465 14.60 -8.55 15.89
CA GLU A 465 13.63 -8.15 14.85
C GLU A 465 12.51 -9.19 14.60
N ASN A 466 12.33 -10.15 15.52
CA ASN A 466 11.05 -10.82 15.76
C ASN A 466 10.10 -9.97 16.65
N VAL A 467 10.57 -8.81 17.13
CA VAL A 467 9.74 -7.62 17.35
C VAL A 467 8.89 -7.36 16.11
N SER A 468 7.67 -6.88 16.34
CA SER A 468 6.71 -6.51 15.31
C SER A 468 7.28 -5.55 14.25
N MET A 469 6.64 -5.51 13.08
CA MET A 469 6.85 -4.44 12.10
C MET A 469 6.35 -3.07 12.63
N LEU A 470 5.58 -3.06 13.72
CA LEU A 470 5.21 -1.89 14.51
C LEU A 470 6.29 -1.61 15.56
N ALA A 471 6.39 -0.36 16.04
CA ALA A 471 7.19 -0.05 17.22
C ALA A 471 6.73 -0.88 18.45
N GLU A 472 7.67 -1.27 19.32
CA GLU A 472 7.39 -2.09 20.52
C GLU A 472 6.25 -1.49 21.36
N ASP A 473 6.29 -0.17 21.57
CA ASP A 473 5.27 0.65 22.24
C ASP A 473 3.84 0.45 21.69
N LEU A 474 3.71 0.37 20.36
CA LEU A 474 2.44 0.26 19.64
C LEU A 474 1.93 -1.20 19.62
N GLU A 475 2.86 -2.16 19.61
CA GLU A 475 2.54 -3.58 19.77
C GLU A 475 1.95 -3.86 21.16
N ASP A 476 2.57 -3.31 22.21
CA ASP A 476 2.10 -3.45 23.59
C ASP A 476 0.78 -2.71 23.85
N SER A 477 0.55 -1.52 23.28
CA SER A 477 -0.75 -0.84 23.38
C SER A 477 -1.88 -1.68 22.75
N LEU A 478 -1.70 -2.11 21.49
CA LEU A 478 -2.64 -2.97 20.79
C LEU A 478 -2.87 -4.30 21.54
N ALA A 479 -1.82 -4.94 22.03
CA ALA A 479 -1.92 -6.17 22.83
C ALA A 479 -2.66 -5.95 24.17
N SER A 480 -2.45 -4.80 24.84
CA SER A 480 -3.20 -4.44 26.06
C SER A 480 -4.68 -4.24 25.77
N SER A 481 -5.03 -3.69 24.61
CA SER A 481 -6.43 -3.53 24.17
C SER A 481 -7.12 -4.87 23.89
N VAL A 482 -6.36 -5.91 23.52
CA VAL A 482 -6.84 -7.30 23.39
C VAL A 482 -6.93 -8.00 24.76
N ALA A 483 -6.03 -7.70 25.70
CA ALA A 483 -6.02 -8.27 27.05
C ALA A 483 -7.15 -7.74 27.97
N GLY A 484 -7.57 -6.49 27.77
CA GLY A 484 -8.79 -5.91 28.35
C GLY A 484 -8.66 -5.25 29.73
N ARG A 485 -9.26 -4.06 29.88
CA ARG A 485 -9.42 -3.35 31.17
C ARG A 485 -10.60 -3.95 31.95
N SER A 486 -10.33 -4.65 33.04
CA SER A 486 -11.36 -5.23 33.91
C SER A 486 -12.02 -4.18 34.82
N ASN A 487 -13.06 -3.49 34.33
CA ASN A 487 -13.86 -2.56 35.14
C ASN A 487 -14.81 -3.33 36.08
N GLU A 488 -14.51 -3.34 37.39
CA GLU A 488 -15.44 -3.82 38.43
C GLU A 488 -16.54 -2.78 38.72
N SER A 489 -17.64 -2.78 37.96
CA SER A 489 -18.83 -1.95 38.28
C SER A 489 -20.18 -2.63 38.00
N VAL A 490 -20.65 -3.34 39.04
CA VAL A 490 -22.05 -3.64 39.41
C VAL A 490 -23.14 -3.59 38.33
N VAL A 491 -23.53 -4.78 37.86
CA VAL A 491 -24.92 -5.28 37.68
C VAL A 491 -26.02 -4.26 37.30
N SER A 492 -26.42 -4.24 36.03
CA SER A 492 -27.81 -4.45 35.58
C SER A 492 -27.95 -4.47 34.05
N GLU A 493 -29.15 -4.85 33.58
CA GLU A 493 -29.67 -4.86 32.21
C GLU A 493 -28.94 -5.75 31.20
N THR A 494 -29.61 -6.85 30.82
CA THR A 494 -29.09 -7.96 30.00
C THR A 494 -29.99 -8.23 28.79
N SER A 495 -29.75 -7.51 27.70
CA SER A 495 -30.15 -7.90 26.33
C SER A 495 -29.13 -7.37 25.32
N ALA A 496 -29.07 -6.03 25.15
CA ALA A 496 -28.16 -5.34 24.22
C ALA A 496 -26.65 -5.56 24.50
N LYS A 497 -26.29 -6.06 25.69
CA LYS A 497 -24.90 -6.40 26.04
C LYS A 497 -24.38 -7.64 25.31
N ASN A 498 -25.24 -8.57 24.88
CA ASN A 498 -24.75 -9.81 24.27
C ASN A 498 -24.20 -9.58 22.86
N GLU A 499 -24.85 -8.72 22.07
CA GLU A 499 -24.38 -8.33 20.73
C GLU A 499 -23.10 -7.49 20.81
N THR A 500 -23.04 -6.54 21.75
CA THR A 500 -21.84 -5.70 21.93
C THR A 500 -20.63 -6.47 22.45
N ILE A 501 -20.82 -7.45 23.36
CA ILE A 501 -19.75 -8.36 23.80
C ILE A 501 -19.24 -9.22 22.63
N ALA A 502 -20.14 -9.82 21.84
CA ALA A 502 -19.75 -10.61 20.67
C ALA A 502 -19.01 -9.78 19.61
N GLN A 503 -19.40 -8.52 19.40
CA GLN A 503 -18.75 -7.61 18.45
C GLN A 503 -17.39 -7.10 18.93
N GLU A 504 -17.24 -6.84 20.23
CA GLU A 504 -15.93 -6.59 20.84
C GLU A 504 -14.98 -7.76 20.58
N ASP A 505 -15.44 -9.00 20.79
CA ASP A 505 -14.59 -10.19 20.68
C ASP A 505 -14.14 -10.46 19.24
N LYS A 506 -15.01 -10.24 18.23
CA LYS A 506 -14.61 -10.21 16.81
C LYS A 506 -13.51 -9.16 16.55
N THR A 507 -13.64 -7.97 17.14
CA THR A 507 -12.66 -6.88 16.97
C THR A 507 -11.31 -7.21 17.63
N LYS A 508 -11.33 -7.82 18.84
CA LYS A 508 -10.12 -8.31 19.54
C LYS A 508 -9.41 -9.43 18.76
N LEU A 509 -10.16 -10.33 18.12
CA LEU A 509 -9.61 -11.40 17.30
C LEU A 509 -9.00 -10.88 15.99
N LEU A 510 -9.63 -9.90 15.32
CA LEU A 510 -9.03 -9.25 14.15
C LEU A 510 -7.76 -8.44 14.52
N LYS A 511 -7.73 -7.78 15.68
CA LYS A 511 -6.49 -7.21 16.24
C LYS A 511 -5.41 -8.27 16.48
N ALA A 512 -5.77 -9.43 17.01
CA ALA A 512 -4.82 -10.52 17.21
C ALA A 512 -4.26 -11.08 15.89
N ALA A 513 -5.07 -11.18 14.84
CA ALA A 513 -4.61 -11.53 13.49
C ALA A 513 -3.66 -10.47 12.90
N PHE A 514 -3.98 -9.18 13.05
CA PHE A 514 -3.11 -8.09 12.64
C PHE A 514 -1.75 -8.11 13.38
N LEU A 515 -1.76 -8.33 14.70
CA LEU A 515 -0.52 -8.48 15.49
C LEU A 515 0.31 -9.71 15.06
N GLN A 516 -0.32 -10.82 14.68
CA GLN A 516 0.40 -11.99 14.12
C GLN A 516 1.01 -11.68 12.75
N TYR A 517 0.27 -10.98 11.88
CA TYR A 517 0.80 -10.50 10.60
C TYR A 517 2.00 -9.56 10.80
N CYS A 518 1.94 -8.61 11.75
CA CYS A 518 3.06 -7.72 12.06
C CYS A 518 4.26 -8.47 12.67
N ARG A 519 4.03 -9.62 13.33
CA ARG A 519 5.08 -10.59 13.73
C ARG A 519 5.56 -11.50 12.59
N LYS A 520 5.18 -11.19 11.34
CA LYS A 520 5.51 -11.90 10.09
C LYS A 520 4.90 -13.31 9.96
N ASP A 521 3.90 -13.64 10.79
CA ASP A 521 3.16 -14.91 10.74
C ASP A 521 1.87 -14.76 9.92
N LEU A 522 2.03 -14.64 8.60
CA LEU A 522 0.91 -14.54 7.66
C LEU A 522 0.00 -15.78 7.70
N GLY A 523 0.55 -16.96 8.01
CA GLY A 523 -0.19 -18.23 8.02
C GLY A 523 -1.22 -18.29 9.14
N HIS A 524 -0.84 -17.99 10.38
CA HIS A 524 -1.80 -17.94 11.48
C HIS A 524 -2.74 -16.73 11.37
N ALA A 525 -2.26 -15.59 10.85
CA ALA A 525 -3.09 -14.42 10.59
C ALA A 525 -4.22 -14.70 9.57
N GLN A 526 -3.91 -15.42 8.47
CA GLN A 526 -4.91 -15.89 7.50
C GLN A 526 -5.89 -16.88 8.15
N LEU A 527 -5.41 -17.89 8.90
CA LEU A 527 -6.27 -18.87 9.56
C LEU A 527 -7.28 -18.24 10.54
N ILE A 528 -6.89 -17.23 11.32
CA ILE A 528 -7.81 -16.52 12.23
C ILE A 528 -8.84 -15.71 11.44
N VAL A 529 -8.47 -15.11 10.31
CA VAL A 529 -9.42 -14.34 9.48
C VAL A 529 -10.38 -15.27 8.72
N ASP A 530 -9.93 -16.42 8.24
CA ASP A 530 -10.78 -17.47 7.64
C ASP A 530 -11.75 -18.08 8.68
N GLU A 531 -11.33 -18.23 9.94
CA GLU A 531 -12.19 -18.67 11.05
C GLU A 531 -13.23 -17.60 11.45
N LEU A 532 -12.84 -16.32 11.45
CA LEU A 532 -13.73 -15.19 11.76
C LEU A 532 -14.76 -14.91 10.67
N PHE A 533 -14.35 -14.94 9.41
CA PHE A 533 -15.12 -14.42 8.27
C PHE A 533 -15.32 -15.48 7.18
N SER A 534 -15.68 -16.71 7.58
CA SER A 534 -15.86 -17.85 6.68
C SER A 534 -16.71 -17.53 5.44
N SER A 535 -16.40 -18.16 4.31
CA SER A 535 -16.90 -17.78 2.97
C SER A 535 -18.41 -18.03 2.71
N HIS A 536 -19.19 -18.42 3.73
CA HIS A 536 -20.59 -18.86 3.60
C HIS A 536 -21.52 -18.37 4.73
N SER A 537 -21.57 -17.07 5.03
CA SER A 537 -22.68 -16.48 5.80
C SER A 537 -22.88 -14.97 5.56
N ASP A 538 -24.07 -14.63 5.04
CA ASP A 538 -24.87 -13.41 5.26
C ASP A 538 -24.25 -11.99 5.13
N SER A 539 -25.05 -11.10 4.53
CA SER A 539 -24.73 -9.69 4.26
C SER A 539 -24.47 -8.84 5.52
N ASP A 540 -24.85 -9.33 6.70
CA ASP A 540 -24.59 -8.65 7.98
C ASP A 540 -23.11 -8.83 8.42
N SER A 541 -22.40 -9.84 7.92
CA SER A 541 -21.00 -10.08 8.30
C SER A 541 -20.02 -9.04 7.76
N ASP A 542 -20.31 -8.45 6.59
CA ASP A 542 -19.43 -7.45 5.97
C ASP A 542 -19.58 -6.06 6.65
N CYS A 543 -20.74 -5.72 7.20
CA CYS A 543 -20.88 -4.47 7.98
C CYS A 543 -20.23 -4.56 9.37
N GLU A 544 -20.15 -5.77 9.96
CA GLU A 544 -19.34 -6.04 11.14
C GLU A 544 -17.83 -5.95 10.83
N LEU A 545 -17.39 -6.44 9.66
CA LEU A 545 -16.01 -6.32 9.16
C LEU A 545 -15.62 -4.84 8.97
N ASP A 546 -16.45 -4.06 8.26
CA ASP A 546 -16.27 -2.62 8.05
C ASP A 546 -16.08 -1.88 9.38
N ARG A 547 -16.92 -2.22 10.38
CA ARG A 547 -16.83 -1.64 11.73
C ARG A 547 -15.56 -2.05 12.47
N ALA A 548 -15.17 -3.33 12.41
CA ALA A 548 -13.97 -3.82 13.08
C ALA A 548 -12.69 -3.22 12.48
N VAL A 549 -12.60 -3.14 11.15
CA VAL A 549 -11.48 -2.51 10.42
C VAL A 549 -11.43 -1.00 10.69
N THR A 550 -12.59 -0.33 10.72
CA THR A 550 -12.67 1.09 11.09
C THR A 550 -12.17 1.32 12.53
N GLN A 551 -12.62 0.52 13.50
CA GLN A 551 -12.19 0.65 14.89
C GLN A 551 -10.68 0.43 15.04
N ILE A 552 -10.11 -0.58 14.39
CA ILE A 552 -8.65 -0.81 14.39
C ILE A 552 -7.92 0.39 13.80
N SER A 553 -8.43 0.99 12.72
CA SER A 553 -7.80 2.18 12.14
C SER A 553 -7.91 3.42 13.04
N VAL A 554 -9.02 3.63 13.76
CA VAL A 554 -9.16 4.73 14.73
C VAL A 554 -8.22 4.51 15.91
N ASP A 555 -8.23 3.31 16.52
CA ASP A 555 -7.40 2.95 17.66
C ASP A 555 -5.91 3.16 17.36
N LEU A 556 -5.47 2.88 16.12
CA LEU A 556 -4.09 3.05 15.66
C LEU A 556 -3.69 4.51 15.42
N VAL A 557 -4.63 5.33 14.94
CA VAL A 557 -4.44 6.75 14.63
C VAL A 557 -4.46 7.59 15.90
N ASP A 558 -5.29 7.21 16.87
CA ASP A 558 -5.47 7.90 18.16
C ASP A 558 -4.67 7.27 19.32
N ASP A 559 -3.82 6.28 19.04
CA ASP A 559 -3.09 5.51 20.07
C ASP A 559 -2.19 6.36 20.99
N TYR A 560 -1.92 5.84 22.19
CA TYR A 560 -1.07 6.45 23.20
C TYR A 560 0.42 6.23 22.91
N PRO A 561 1.27 7.25 23.09
CA PRO A 561 2.71 7.11 22.92
C PRO A 561 3.41 6.49 24.15
N ALA A 562 3.59 5.17 24.17
CA ALA A 562 4.26 4.51 25.29
C ALA A 562 5.74 4.93 25.50
N SER A 563 6.37 5.55 24.48
CA SER A 563 7.73 6.09 24.52
C SER A 563 7.91 7.28 25.49
N ASP A 564 6.83 7.89 26.00
CA ASP A 564 6.92 8.98 26.99
C ASP A 564 6.65 8.48 28.43
N PRO A 565 7.67 8.34 29.29
CA PRO A 565 7.50 7.88 30.67
C PRO A 565 6.69 8.86 31.54
N ARG A 566 6.34 10.07 31.05
CA ARG A 566 5.42 10.98 31.72
C ARG A 566 3.96 10.52 31.65
N GLU A 567 3.56 9.74 30.63
CA GLU A 567 2.19 9.23 30.49
C GLU A 567 1.92 7.98 31.34
N ILE A 568 2.95 7.14 31.52
CA ILE A 568 2.90 6.00 32.46
C ILE A 568 3.10 6.54 33.88
N GLY A 569 2.01 7.04 34.49
CA GLY A 569 2.02 7.85 35.72
C GLY A 569 2.92 7.37 36.87
N GLY A 570 4.18 7.80 36.87
CA GLY A 570 5.18 7.44 37.86
C GLY A 570 6.53 8.14 37.65
N VAL A 571 6.92 8.95 38.63
CA VAL A 571 8.20 9.69 38.76
C VAL A 571 8.33 10.97 37.91
N GLU A 572 8.42 12.10 38.61
CA GLU A 572 8.78 13.40 38.04
C GLU A 572 10.29 13.44 37.70
N ALA A 573 10.64 13.89 36.48
CA ALA A 573 12.02 14.15 36.07
C ALA A 573 12.12 15.54 35.40
N PRO A 574 12.84 16.52 35.99
CA PRO A 574 12.87 17.88 35.46
C PRO A 574 13.93 18.04 34.34
N GLY A 575 13.47 18.43 33.15
CA GLY A 575 14.34 19.05 32.12
C GLY A 575 14.71 18.18 30.91
N PHE A 576 13.76 17.94 30.00
CA PHE A 576 14.04 17.48 28.64
C PHE A 576 13.39 18.40 27.60
N SER A 577 14.20 19.22 26.92
CA SER A 577 13.75 20.17 25.89
C SER A 577 13.42 19.52 24.53
N ASN A 578 13.18 18.20 24.50
CA ASN A 578 13.20 17.38 23.28
C ASN A 578 11.80 16.91 22.82
N THR A 579 10.71 17.30 23.50
CA THR A 579 9.32 16.88 23.22
C THR A 579 8.91 17.04 21.76
N SER A 580 9.41 18.07 21.07
CA SER A 580 9.06 18.33 19.66
C SER A 580 9.57 17.29 18.66
N LEU A 581 10.62 16.53 18.98
CA LEU A 581 11.12 15.42 18.13
C LEU A 581 10.37 14.12 18.41
N ILE A 582 10.02 13.90 19.68
CA ILE A 582 9.29 12.72 20.16
C ILE A 582 7.92 12.60 19.45
N ILE A 583 7.14 13.69 19.43
CA ILE A 583 5.82 13.71 18.76
C ILE A 583 5.93 13.51 17.24
N LEU A 584 7.01 14.01 16.60
CA LEU A 584 7.20 13.82 15.16
C LEU A 584 7.37 12.34 14.81
N HIS A 585 8.21 11.62 15.57
CA HIS A 585 8.48 10.21 15.36
C HIS A 585 7.22 9.36 15.58
N GLN A 586 6.43 9.67 16.63
CA GLN A 586 5.15 9.02 16.90
C GLN A 586 4.16 9.14 15.73
N LEU A 587 4.06 10.32 15.10
CA LEU A 587 3.19 10.51 13.93
C LEU A 587 3.72 9.77 12.69
N GLU A 588 5.05 9.68 12.51
CA GLU A 588 5.66 8.85 11.47
C GLU A 588 5.42 7.35 11.71
N ASP A 589 5.47 6.87 12.95
CA ASP A 589 5.24 5.47 13.30
C ASP A 589 3.77 5.08 13.19
N LYS A 590 2.83 5.94 13.60
CA LYS A 590 1.40 5.80 13.30
C LYS A 590 1.14 5.72 11.78
N MET A 591 1.85 6.53 10.97
CA MET A 591 1.78 6.44 9.50
C MET A 591 2.33 5.12 8.95
N LYS A 592 3.47 4.61 9.46
CA LYS A 592 4.02 3.29 9.08
C LYS A 592 3.04 2.17 9.43
N ALA A 593 2.51 2.19 10.65
CA ALA A 593 1.54 1.22 11.14
C ALA A 593 0.25 1.21 10.31
N HIS A 594 -0.25 2.38 9.89
CA HIS A 594 -1.40 2.48 9.00
C HIS A 594 -1.11 1.88 7.61
N SER A 595 0.10 2.06 7.06
CA SER A 595 0.47 1.30 5.85
C SER A 595 0.54 -0.22 6.05
N PHE A 596 1.05 -0.70 7.19
CA PHE A 596 1.03 -2.15 7.47
C PHE A 596 -0.38 -2.70 7.66
N LEU A 597 -1.32 -1.91 8.20
CA LEU A 597 -2.74 -2.25 8.26
C LEU A 597 -3.34 -2.38 6.85
N MET A 598 -3.02 -1.45 5.94
CA MET A 598 -3.43 -1.56 4.54
C MET A 598 -2.81 -2.78 3.83
N ASP A 599 -1.52 -3.08 4.06
CA ASP A 599 -0.85 -4.24 3.48
C ASP A 599 -1.46 -5.56 3.99
N PHE A 600 -1.81 -5.64 5.27
CA PHE A 600 -2.55 -6.76 5.88
C PHE A 600 -3.91 -6.99 5.21
N ILE A 601 -4.71 -5.92 5.08
CA ILE A 601 -6.05 -5.98 4.47
C ILE A 601 -6.00 -6.45 3.00
N HIS A 602 -4.92 -6.13 2.28
CA HIS A 602 -4.67 -6.66 0.93
C HIS A 602 -4.19 -8.12 0.92
N GLN A 603 -3.18 -8.46 1.73
CA GLN A 603 -2.56 -9.81 1.72
C GLN A 603 -3.43 -10.92 2.30
N VAL A 604 -4.43 -10.56 3.12
CA VAL A 604 -5.46 -11.48 3.62
C VAL A 604 -6.75 -11.39 2.78
N GLY A 605 -6.78 -10.58 1.72
CA GLY A 605 -7.90 -10.50 0.78
C GLY A 605 -9.16 -9.78 1.29
N LEU A 606 -9.14 -9.25 2.51
CA LEU A 606 -10.26 -8.52 3.12
C LEU A 606 -10.66 -7.25 2.34
N PHE A 607 -9.73 -6.63 1.59
CA PHE A 607 -9.99 -5.42 0.82
C PHE A 607 -11.21 -5.52 -0.12
N GLY A 608 -11.42 -6.69 -0.73
CA GLY A 608 -12.56 -6.93 -1.64
C GLY A 608 -13.93 -7.04 -0.94
N ARG A 609 -13.95 -7.14 0.38
CA ARG A 609 -15.17 -7.26 1.20
C ARG A 609 -15.58 -5.96 1.90
N LEU A 610 -14.71 -4.95 1.93
CA LEU A 610 -15.02 -3.64 2.52
C LEU A 610 -16.17 -2.97 1.75
N GLY A 611 -17.21 -2.59 2.48
CA GLY A 611 -18.41 -1.93 2.00
C GLY A 611 -18.46 -0.48 2.42
N THR A 612 -19.39 -0.13 3.31
CA THR A 612 -19.70 1.25 3.70
C THR A 612 -19.92 1.41 5.20
N PHE A 613 -19.29 2.43 5.78
CA PHE A 613 -19.41 2.81 7.18
C PHE A 613 -20.03 4.22 7.32
N PRO A 614 -20.90 4.48 8.33
CA PRO A 614 -21.47 5.81 8.54
C PRO A 614 -20.45 6.79 9.12
N VAL A 615 -20.06 7.80 8.34
CA VAL A 615 -19.09 8.85 8.69
C VAL A 615 -19.80 10.20 8.66
N ARG A 616 -19.69 10.99 9.74
CA ARG A 616 -20.37 12.31 9.88
C ARG A 616 -21.89 12.25 9.63
N GLY A 617 -22.52 11.10 9.83
CA GLY A 617 -23.96 10.87 9.59
C GLY A 617 -24.34 10.44 8.17
N MET A 618 -23.38 10.34 7.24
CA MET A 618 -23.58 9.89 5.86
C MET A 618 -22.87 8.54 5.61
N PRO A 619 -23.38 7.65 4.74
CA PRO A 619 -22.64 6.45 4.36
C PRO A 619 -21.41 6.81 3.51
N MET A 620 -20.24 6.30 3.86
CA MET A 620 -19.00 6.44 3.10
C MET A 620 -18.36 5.06 2.88
N ALA A 621 -17.77 4.81 1.72
CA ALA A 621 -17.03 3.57 1.48
C ALA A 621 -15.85 3.43 2.47
N THR A 622 -15.74 2.31 3.18
CA THR A 622 -14.79 2.15 4.30
C THR A 622 -13.34 2.35 3.86
N ARG A 623 -12.99 1.91 2.65
CA ARG A 623 -11.70 2.16 1.99
C ARG A 623 -11.32 3.65 1.91
N LEU A 624 -12.30 4.56 1.81
CA LEU A 624 -12.08 6.01 1.73
C LEU A 624 -11.94 6.65 3.12
N LEU A 625 -12.55 6.08 4.16
CA LEU A 625 -12.32 6.47 5.55
C LEU A 625 -10.88 6.11 6.00
N LEU A 626 -10.38 4.93 5.61
CA LEU A 626 -8.98 4.57 5.81
C LEU A 626 -8.02 5.54 5.11
N CYS A 627 -8.39 6.05 3.92
CA CYS A 627 -7.65 7.11 3.25
C CYS A 627 -7.72 8.45 4.02
N GLU A 628 -8.89 8.87 4.52
CA GLU A 628 -9.03 10.07 5.37
C GLU A 628 -8.14 10.02 6.61
N HIS A 629 -8.05 8.87 7.29
CA HIS A 629 -7.18 8.71 8.45
C HIS A 629 -5.68 8.90 8.12
N ALA A 630 -5.23 8.34 6.99
CA ALA A 630 -3.87 8.52 6.51
C ALA A 630 -3.58 9.96 6.04
N GLU A 631 -4.55 10.62 5.40
CA GLU A 631 -4.48 12.05 5.06
C GLU A 631 -4.36 12.93 6.30
N LYS A 632 -5.13 12.63 7.36
CA LYS A 632 -5.08 13.34 8.65
C LYS A 632 -3.74 13.15 9.35
N LEU A 633 -3.16 11.95 9.35
CA LEU A 633 -1.78 11.71 9.80
C LEU A 633 -0.78 12.55 8.99
N SER A 634 -0.92 12.61 7.67
CA SER A 634 -0.04 13.44 6.82
C SER A 634 -0.16 14.94 7.12
N ALA A 635 -1.37 15.43 7.41
CA ALA A 635 -1.61 16.83 7.82
C ALA A 635 -1.07 17.12 9.22
N ALA A 636 -1.21 16.18 10.17
CA ALA A 636 -0.69 16.30 11.54
C ALA A 636 0.84 16.41 11.56
N ILE A 637 1.55 15.64 10.73
CA ILE A 637 3.02 15.74 10.58
C ILE A 637 3.42 17.15 10.11
N VAL A 638 2.70 17.73 9.15
CA VAL A 638 2.97 19.10 8.67
C VAL A 638 2.64 20.16 9.73
N LEU A 639 1.53 20.02 10.45
CA LEU A 639 1.19 20.87 11.59
C LEU A 639 2.26 20.79 12.69
N LYS A 640 2.79 19.60 12.99
CA LYS A 640 3.84 19.42 14.01
C LYS A 640 5.19 20.03 13.57
N ASN A 641 5.48 20.04 12.28
CA ASN A 641 6.61 20.77 11.70
C ASN A 641 6.44 22.28 11.83
N HIS A 642 5.26 22.84 11.53
CA HIS A 642 4.97 24.26 11.75
C HIS A 642 5.00 24.66 13.23
N HIS A 643 4.50 23.81 14.13
CA HIS A 643 4.60 23.99 15.59
C HIS A 643 6.05 24.16 16.08
N SER A 644 7.06 23.63 15.38
CA SER A 644 8.47 23.83 15.73
C SER A 644 9.01 25.24 15.44
N ARG A 645 8.30 26.02 14.61
CA ARG A 645 8.65 27.38 14.19
C ARG A 645 7.71 28.44 14.75
N LEU A 646 6.42 28.11 14.84
CA LEU A 646 5.29 28.99 15.17
C LEU A 646 4.61 28.51 16.46
N SER A 647 5.40 28.28 17.51
CA SER A 647 4.96 27.60 18.73
C SER A 647 3.84 28.34 19.45
N GLU A 648 3.91 29.66 19.61
CA GLU A 648 2.91 30.45 20.36
C GLU A 648 1.54 30.45 19.67
N LEU A 649 1.52 30.66 18.35
CA LEU A 649 0.32 30.61 17.51
C LEU A 649 -0.36 29.23 17.58
N VAL A 650 0.40 28.17 17.35
CA VAL A 650 -0.15 26.80 17.30
C VAL A 650 -0.58 26.31 18.68
N ASN A 651 0.18 26.60 19.75
CA ASN A 651 -0.26 26.24 21.12
C ASN A 651 -1.54 26.99 21.54
N THR A 652 -1.72 28.25 21.11
CA THR A 652 -2.94 29.00 21.40
C THR A 652 -4.15 28.42 20.67
N ALA A 653 -4.01 28.07 19.39
CA ALA A 653 -5.06 27.38 18.64
C ALA A 653 -5.38 25.98 19.21
N ILE A 654 -4.36 25.23 19.67
CA ILE A 654 -4.54 23.93 20.34
C ILE A 654 -5.34 24.09 21.66
N LEU A 655 -5.04 25.11 22.46
CA LEU A 655 -5.79 25.39 23.69
C LEU A 655 -7.27 25.72 23.40
N ILE A 656 -7.55 26.50 22.35
CA ILE A 656 -8.94 26.77 21.91
C ILE A 656 -9.62 25.46 21.47
N ALA A 657 -8.92 24.59 20.72
CA ALA A 657 -9.46 23.31 20.27
C ALA A 657 -9.76 22.35 21.43
N LEU A 658 -8.88 22.23 22.43
CA LEU A 658 -9.10 21.37 23.60
C LEU A 658 -10.22 21.89 24.50
N ASN A 659 -10.33 23.20 24.67
CA ASN A 659 -11.47 23.82 25.37
C ASN A 659 -12.80 23.55 24.63
N LYS A 660 -12.81 23.55 23.29
CA LYS A 660 -13.99 23.16 22.49
C LYS A 660 -14.35 21.66 22.58
N ARG A 661 -13.43 20.81 23.04
CA ARG A 661 -13.65 19.37 23.27
C ARG A 661 -13.98 19.03 24.74
N ASP A 662 -14.13 20.02 25.62
CA ASP A 662 -14.26 19.84 27.09
C ASP A 662 -13.14 18.94 27.70
N CYS A 663 -11.94 18.97 27.13
CA CYS A 663 -10.82 18.09 27.50
C CYS A 663 -9.90 18.73 28.55
N GLU A 664 -9.97 18.27 29.80
CA GLU A 664 -8.99 18.64 30.84
C GLU A 664 -7.58 18.11 30.49
N VAL A 665 -6.58 19.00 30.46
CA VAL A 665 -5.18 18.64 30.22
C VAL A 665 -4.54 18.11 31.52
N PRO A 666 -4.05 16.85 31.57
CA PRO A 666 -3.38 16.31 32.75
C PRO A 666 -2.11 17.09 33.11
N SER A 667 -1.86 17.32 34.41
CA SER A 667 -0.77 18.19 34.89
C SER A 667 0.65 17.70 34.60
N ASN A 668 0.80 16.48 34.08
CA ASN A 668 2.05 15.86 33.61
C ASN A 668 2.32 16.08 32.10
N LEU A 669 1.33 16.54 31.33
CA LEU A 669 1.37 16.61 29.86
C LEU A 669 1.18 18.04 29.36
N THR A 670 1.64 18.29 28.12
CA THR A 670 1.38 19.56 27.43
C THR A 670 0.07 19.49 26.62
N PRO A 671 -0.57 20.64 26.34
CA PRO A 671 -1.71 20.68 25.42
C PRO A 671 -1.39 20.06 24.04
N ALA A 672 -0.16 20.21 23.57
CA ALA A 672 0.28 19.61 22.31
C ALA A 672 0.33 18.07 22.37
N ASP A 673 0.80 17.49 23.48
CA ASP A 673 0.83 16.03 23.68
C ASP A 673 -0.60 15.46 23.58
N VAL A 674 -1.57 16.08 24.26
CA VAL A 674 -3.00 15.67 24.24
C VAL A 674 -3.64 15.86 22.86
N PHE A 675 -3.32 16.95 22.14
CA PHE A 675 -3.90 17.22 20.83
C PHE A 675 -3.34 16.31 19.72
N PHE A 676 -2.03 16.06 19.69
CA PHE A 676 -1.40 15.17 18.71
C PHE A 676 -1.62 13.67 19.00
N ARG A 677 -2.19 13.31 20.16
CA ARG A 677 -2.78 11.99 20.38
C ARG A 677 -3.94 11.74 19.41
N GLU A 678 -4.96 12.60 19.43
CA GLU A 678 -6.24 12.46 18.71
C GLU A 678 -6.19 13.01 17.28
N VAL A 679 -5.40 12.34 16.43
CA VAL A 679 -5.22 12.72 15.02
C VAL A 679 -6.51 12.54 14.20
N SER A 680 -7.43 11.67 14.60
CA SER A 680 -8.74 11.51 13.95
C SER A 680 -9.56 12.81 13.91
N GLN A 681 -9.31 13.72 14.86
CA GLN A 681 -9.96 15.03 15.00
C GLN A 681 -9.03 16.22 14.66
N VAL A 682 -7.89 16.00 13.99
CA VAL A 682 -6.92 17.07 13.71
C VAL A 682 -7.52 18.27 12.96
N ASP A 683 -8.59 18.06 12.20
CA ASP A 683 -9.31 19.09 11.44
C ASP A 683 -9.92 20.22 12.30
N THR A 684 -10.19 20.00 13.59
CA THR A 684 -10.74 21.06 14.46
C THR A 684 -9.79 22.26 14.62
N ILE A 685 -8.49 22.08 14.38
CA ILE A 685 -7.51 23.18 14.50
C ILE A 685 -7.73 24.28 13.44
N CYS A 686 -8.30 23.94 12.29
CA CYS A 686 -8.49 24.87 11.18
C CYS A 686 -9.46 26.01 11.55
N GLU A 687 -10.52 25.69 12.30
CA GLU A 687 -11.45 26.70 12.84
C GLU A 687 -10.77 27.54 13.94
N CYS A 688 -10.05 26.89 14.86
CA CYS A 688 -9.41 27.55 16.01
C CYS A 688 -8.28 28.51 15.63
N LEU A 689 -7.54 28.22 14.56
CA LEU A 689 -6.54 29.13 13.98
C LEU A 689 -7.21 30.41 13.46
N LEU A 690 -8.33 30.29 12.74
CA LEU A 690 -9.07 31.43 12.18
C LEU A 690 -9.76 32.26 13.27
N GLU A 691 -10.25 31.65 14.34
CA GLU A 691 -10.79 32.39 15.49
C GLU A 691 -9.72 33.20 16.22
N HIS A 692 -8.51 32.65 16.35
CA HIS A 692 -7.38 33.38 16.93
C HIS A 692 -6.92 34.53 16.02
N GLU A 693 -6.77 34.29 14.71
CA GLU A 693 -6.47 35.33 13.71
C GLU A 693 -7.52 36.45 13.72
N GLU A 694 -8.80 36.10 13.66
CA GLU A 694 -9.90 37.06 13.76
C GLU A 694 -9.94 37.81 15.10
N GLN A 695 -9.35 37.30 16.18
CA GLN A 695 -9.26 38.02 17.46
C GLN A 695 -8.06 38.97 17.45
N VAL A 696 -6.88 38.53 17.01
CA VAL A 696 -5.69 39.38 16.85
C VAL A 696 -5.99 40.56 15.90
N LEU A 697 -6.70 40.32 14.80
CA LEU A 697 -7.12 41.36 13.85
C LEU A 697 -8.16 42.37 14.42
N LYS A 698 -8.76 42.11 15.60
CA LYS A 698 -9.63 43.05 16.31
C LYS A 698 -8.89 43.84 17.39
N ASP A 699 -7.88 43.22 18.02
CA ASP A 699 -7.17 43.78 19.18
C ASP A 699 -5.91 44.58 18.77
N VAL A 700 -5.29 44.27 17.62
CA VAL A 700 -4.04 44.89 17.15
C VAL A 700 -4.29 46.16 16.32
N SER A 701 -3.48 47.20 16.54
CA SER A 701 -3.54 48.43 15.75
C SER A 701 -2.85 48.31 14.39
N LEU A 702 -3.43 49.00 13.39
CA LEU A 702 -3.05 48.94 11.97
C LEU A 702 -1.64 49.50 11.65
N GLU A 703 -0.93 50.03 12.64
CA GLU A 703 0.44 50.58 12.50
C GLU A 703 1.53 49.54 12.79
N SER A 704 1.16 48.36 13.30
CA SER A 704 2.07 47.23 13.53
C SER A 704 2.27 46.37 12.27
N VAL A 705 3.31 45.53 12.26
CA VAL A 705 3.53 44.50 11.22
C VAL A 705 2.97 43.13 11.67
N GLU A 706 2.70 42.98 12.97
CA GLU A 706 2.33 41.73 13.65
C GLU A 706 1.04 41.11 13.07
N TRP A 707 0.07 41.93 12.66
CA TRP A 707 -1.15 41.45 12.02
C TRP A 707 -0.86 40.72 10.70
N ALA A 708 0.14 41.17 9.92
CA ALA A 708 0.47 40.56 8.63
C ALA A 708 1.14 39.21 8.83
N GLU A 709 2.03 39.11 9.83
CA GLU A 709 2.74 37.88 10.17
C GLU A 709 1.76 36.78 10.61
N VAL A 710 0.76 37.09 11.46
CA VAL A 710 -0.26 36.11 11.88
C VAL A 710 -1.08 35.60 10.69
N VAL A 711 -1.54 36.49 9.80
CA VAL A 711 -2.32 36.12 8.60
C VAL A 711 -1.51 35.22 7.66
N ILE A 712 -0.25 35.56 7.37
CA ILE A 712 0.65 34.73 6.54
C ILE A 712 0.87 33.36 7.18
N ASN A 713 1.05 33.31 8.50
CA ASN A 713 1.34 32.08 9.23
C ASN A 713 0.14 31.13 9.27
N VAL A 714 -1.07 31.63 9.57
CA VAL A 714 -2.29 30.82 9.51
C VAL A 714 -2.57 30.34 8.09
N ASN A 715 -2.44 31.22 7.09
CA ASN A 715 -2.54 30.83 5.68
C ASN A 715 -1.56 29.72 5.28
N SER A 716 -0.30 29.78 5.74
CA SER A 716 0.68 28.72 5.44
C SER A 716 0.31 27.41 6.12
N ILE A 717 -0.09 27.43 7.40
CA ILE A 717 -0.49 26.22 8.13
C ILE A 717 -1.69 25.55 7.43
N LEU A 718 -2.73 26.32 7.09
CA LEU A 718 -3.92 25.81 6.38
C LEU A 718 -3.56 25.28 4.99
N LYS A 719 -2.79 26.04 4.20
CA LYS A 719 -2.31 25.64 2.87
C LYS A 719 -1.55 24.31 2.94
N ASP A 720 -0.52 24.25 3.78
CA ASP A 720 0.43 23.15 3.78
C ASP A 720 -0.20 21.85 4.33
N MET A 721 -1.11 21.96 5.31
CA MET A 721 -1.91 20.82 5.80
C MET A 721 -2.84 20.25 4.71
N LEU A 722 -3.60 21.10 4.02
CA LEU A 722 -4.56 20.67 3.00
C LEU A 722 -3.85 20.16 1.74
N GLN A 723 -2.74 20.77 1.35
CA GLN A 723 -1.91 20.30 0.24
C GLN A 723 -1.24 18.96 0.56
N ALA A 724 -0.76 18.72 1.79
CA ALA A 724 -0.21 17.42 2.18
C ALA A 724 -1.24 16.29 2.12
N ALA A 725 -2.46 16.53 2.60
CA ALA A 725 -3.59 15.60 2.48
C ALA A 725 -3.91 15.27 1.02
N THR A 726 -4.06 16.31 0.18
CA THR A 726 -4.40 16.18 -1.24
C THR A 726 -3.30 15.45 -2.02
N HIS A 727 -2.02 15.74 -1.73
CA HIS A 727 -0.86 15.07 -2.32
C HIS A 727 -0.76 13.59 -1.91
N TYR A 728 -1.08 13.26 -0.65
CA TYR A 728 -1.18 11.86 -0.19
C TYR A 728 -2.26 11.10 -0.97
N ARG A 729 -3.46 11.67 -1.06
CA ARG A 729 -4.61 11.10 -1.80
C ARG A 729 -4.27 10.81 -3.25
N GLN A 730 -3.61 11.74 -3.93
CA GLN A 730 -3.20 11.58 -5.34
C GLN A 730 -2.16 10.46 -5.50
N ASN A 731 -1.05 10.52 -4.75
CA ASN A 731 0.07 9.59 -4.89
C ASN A 731 -0.28 8.14 -4.48
N ARG A 732 -1.17 7.94 -3.51
CA ARG A 732 -1.60 6.61 -3.04
C ARG A 732 -3.00 6.22 -3.52
N SER A 733 -3.56 6.93 -4.51
CA SER A 733 -4.89 6.66 -5.08
C SER A 733 -5.09 5.26 -5.67
N SER A 734 -4.02 4.49 -5.91
CA SER A 734 -4.07 3.07 -6.30
C SER A 734 -4.33 2.13 -5.12
N LEU A 735 -3.73 2.37 -3.95
CA LEU A 735 -3.84 1.53 -2.73
C LEU A 735 -5.23 1.54 -2.09
N TYR A 736 -6.10 2.46 -2.51
CA TYR A 736 -7.47 2.58 -2.02
C TYR A 736 -8.50 2.36 -3.13
N ARG A 737 -8.10 1.96 -4.35
CA ARG A 737 -9.00 1.78 -5.50
C ARG A 737 -9.49 0.33 -5.60
N ARG A 738 -10.80 0.17 -5.73
CA ARG A 738 -11.46 -1.11 -6.03
C ARG A 738 -11.93 -1.11 -7.50
N GLU A 739 -12.02 -2.28 -8.13
CA GLU A 739 -12.71 -2.40 -9.43
C GLU A 739 -14.23 -2.35 -9.21
N PRO A 740 -15.01 -1.64 -10.05
CA PRO A 740 -16.42 -1.39 -9.79
C PRO A 740 -17.27 -2.63 -10.04
N LEU A 741 -17.77 -3.24 -8.96
CA LEU A 741 -18.88 -4.21 -9.01
C LEU A 741 -20.22 -3.59 -8.57
N ASP A 742 -20.19 -2.63 -7.64
CA ASP A 742 -21.37 -2.06 -6.99
C ASP A 742 -21.36 -0.53 -7.02
N LYS A 743 -22.54 0.09 -6.86
CA LYS A 743 -22.69 1.55 -6.82
C LYS A 743 -22.23 2.12 -5.47
N GLU A 744 -21.17 2.91 -5.48
CA GLU A 744 -20.62 3.55 -4.27
C GLU A 744 -21.43 4.81 -3.85
N PRO A 745 -21.41 5.19 -2.54
CA PRO A 745 -22.11 6.37 -2.03
C PRO A 745 -21.36 7.69 -2.26
N GLU A 746 -22.08 8.82 -2.13
CA GLU A 746 -21.52 10.18 -2.24
C GLU A 746 -20.31 10.40 -1.31
N TYR A 747 -19.16 10.71 -1.89
CA TYR A 747 -17.89 10.90 -1.17
C TYR A 747 -17.59 12.38 -0.92
N VAL A 748 -17.68 12.78 0.35
CA VAL A 748 -17.21 14.08 0.83
C VAL A 748 -15.93 13.88 1.66
N PRO A 749 -14.72 14.14 1.10
CA PRO A 749 -13.48 14.08 1.87
C PRO A 749 -13.47 15.12 3.00
N TRP A 750 -12.73 14.87 4.07
CA TRP A 750 -12.63 15.81 5.20
C TRP A 750 -12.20 17.23 4.77
N THR A 751 -11.26 17.33 3.82
CA THR A 751 -10.80 18.58 3.19
C THR A 751 -11.91 19.38 2.50
N ALA A 752 -13.07 18.78 2.25
CA ALA A 752 -14.24 19.37 1.60
C ALA A 752 -15.48 19.40 2.52
N THR A 753 -15.32 19.27 3.84
CA THR A 753 -16.43 19.28 4.79
C THR A 753 -17.22 20.58 4.78
N SER A 754 -18.55 20.46 4.72
CA SER A 754 -19.52 21.54 4.90
C SER A 754 -20.02 21.61 6.35
N GLY A 755 -20.53 22.77 6.77
CA GLY A 755 -21.04 23.02 8.14
C GLY A 755 -20.21 24.07 8.89
N PRO A 756 -20.60 24.50 10.11
CA PRO A 756 -19.95 25.62 10.81
C PRO A 756 -18.45 25.43 11.06
N ALA A 757 -18.07 24.23 11.50
CA ALA A 757 -16.68 23.78 11.70
C ALA A 757 -16.04 23.17 10.43
N GLY A 758 -16.76 23.16 9.30
CA GLY A 758 -16.32 22.50 8.08
C GLY A 758 -15.24 23.29 7.32
N ILE A 759 -14.31 22.57 6.70
CA ILE A 759 -13.15 23.17 6.02
C ILE A 759 -13.56 24.05 4.82
N ARG A 760 -14.68 23.77 4.14
CA ARG A 760 -15.25 24.70 3.14
C ARG A 760 -15.60 26.05 3.76
N THR A 761 -16.19 26.05 4.94
CA THR A 761 -16.56 27.27 5.69
C THR A 761 -15.31 28.00 6.18
N ALA A 762 -14.29 27.27 6.64
CA ALA A 762 -13.00 27.85 7.04
C ALA A 762 -12.32 28.59 5.86
N ILE A 763 -12.23 27.97 4.68
CA ILE A 763 -11.64 28.59 3.49
C ILE A 763 -12.47 29.81 3.03
N MET A 764 -13.80 29.73 3.03
CA MET A 764 -14.67 30.88 2.70
C MET A 764 -14.54 32.04 3.70
N ARG A 765 -14.39 31.75 5.01
CA ARG A 765 -14.06 32.78 6.03
C ARG A 765 -12.73 33.45 5.69
N GLN A 766 -11.69 32.66 5.43
CA GLN A 766 -10.35 33.19 5.23
C GLN A 766 -10.19 33.97 3.91
N HIS A 767 -10.86 33.55 2.84
CA HIS A 767 -11.02 34.35 1.62
C HIS A 767 -11.65 35.72 1.92
N GLY A 768 -12.69 35.75 2.76
CA GLY A 768 -13.31 36.98 3.25
C GLY A 768 -12.36 37.86 4.09
N VAL A 769 -11.63 37.29 5.05
CA VAL A 769 -10.67 38.00 5.92
C VAL A 769 -9.52 38.60 5.11
N VAL A 770 -8.85 37.77 4.29
CA VAL A 770 -7.72 38.19 3.45
C VAL A 770 -8.14 39.31 2.49
N LEU A 771 -9.25 39.16 1.77
CA LEU A 771 -9.64 40.13 0.74
C LEU A 771 -10.25 41.42 1.28
N LYS A 772 -11.02 41.37 2.38
CA LYS A 772 -11.75 42.54 2.91
C LYS A 772 -11.00 43.28 4.02
N GLY A 773 -10.33 42.55 4.90
CA GLY A 773 -9.56 43.13 6.00
C GLY A 773 -8.15 43.52 5.55
N VAL A 774 -7.41 42.56 4.99
CA VAL A 774 -5.95 42.62 4.84
C VAL A 774 -5.48 43.20 3.50
N TYR A 775 -5.99 42.72 2.37
CA TYR A 775 -5.50 43.07 1.03
C TYR A 775 -5.47 44.59 0.74
N PRO A 776 -6.45 45.41 1.21
CA PRO A 776 -6.39 46.86 1.04
C PRO A 776 -5.18 47.51 1.72
N GLN A 777 -4.71 46.94 2.84
CA GLN A 777 -3.66 47.47 3.70
C GLN A 777 -2.26 46.97 3.30
N ALA A 778 -2.18 45.76 2.74
CA ALA A 778 -0.94 45.11 2.34
C ALA A 778 -0.15 45.86 1.25
N ASP A 779 1.19 45.76 1.29
CA ASP A 779 2.08 46.27 0.23
C ASP A 779 2.11 45.34 -1.00
N SER A 780 2.86 45.72 -2.04
CA SER A 780 2.98 44.92 -3.27
C SER A 780 3.57 43.52 -3.05
N ASN A 781 4.50 43.37 -2.11
CA ASN A 781 5.14 42.08 -1.84
C ASN A 781 4.22 41.17 -1.03
N LEU A 782 3.62 41.69 0.04
CA LEU A 782 2.65 40.98 0.86
C LEU A 782 1.41 40.56 0.07
N ARG A 783 0.89 41.43 -0.82
CA ARG A 783 -0.22 41.06 -1.73
C ARG A 783 0.11 39.86 -2.60
N ASN A 784 1.34 39.73 -3.10
CA ASN A 784 1.74 38.58 -3.91
C ASN A 784 1.79 37.29 -3.08
N VAL A 785 2.39 37.33 -1.89
CA VAL A 785 2.44 36.16 -0.97
C VAL A 785 1.02 35.72 -0.56
N LEU A 786 0.18 36.66 -0.14
CA LEU A 786 -1.20 36.38 0.24
C LEU A 786 -2.04 35.88 -0.94
N THR A 787 -1.81 36.36 -2.16
CA THR A 787 -2.50 35.86 -3.36
C THR A 787 -2.07 34.41 -3.64
N GLU A 788 -0.78 34.09 -3.58
CA GLU A 788 -0.30 32.71 -3.79
C GLU A 788 -0.88 31.74 -2.74
N GLN A 789 -0.91 32.15 -1.48
CA GLN A 789 -1.53 31.38 -0.40
C GLN A 789 -3.04 31.20 -0.60
N LEU A 790 -3.76 32.28 -0.92
CA LEU A 790 -5.21 32.23 -1.15
C LEU A 790 -5.57 31.39 -2.37
N VAL A 791 -4.80 31.47 -3.46
CA VAL A 791 -4.92 30.62 -4.64
C VAL A 791 -4.82 29.14 -4.27
N ALA A 792 -3.86 28.77 -3.42
CA ALA A 792 -3.71 27.39 -2.97
C ALA A 792 -4.88 26.90 -2.09
N LEU A 793 -5.50 27.78 -1.30
CA LEU A 793 -6.71 27.47 -0.53
C LEU A 793 -7.95 27.32 -1.43
N ILE A 794 -8.11 28.21 -2.42
CA ILE A 794 -9.16 28.09 -3.46
C ILE A 794 -8.99 26.79 -4.24
N ASP A 795 -7.75 26.41 -4.57
CA ASP A 795 -7.45 25.16 -5.26
C ASP A 795 -7.91 23.93 -4.47
N CYS A 796 -7.61 23.87 -3.18
CA CYS A 796 -8.08 22.79 -2.29
C CYS A 796 -9.61 22.74 -2.16
N PHE A 797 -10.26 23.91 -2.12
CA PHE A 797 -11.72 24.03 -2.04
C PHE A 797 -12.42 23.50 -3.30
N LEU A 798 -11.93 23.89 -4.49
CA LEU A 798 -12.52 23.52 -5.78
C LEU A 798 -12.24 22.06 -6.15
N ASP A 799 -11.03 21.54 -5.89
CA ASP A 799 -10.75 20.09 -6.02
C ASP A 799 -11.66 19.25 -5.09
N GLY A 800 -11.98 19.77 -3.91
CA GLY A 800 -12.96 19.19 -2.99
C GLY A 800 -14.37 19.07 -3.55
N TYR A 801 -14.83 20.03 -4.39
CA TYR A 801 -16.10 19.88 -5.13
C TYR A 801 -15.99 18.91 -6.30
N ILE A 802 -14.88 18.92 -7.04
CA ILE A 802 -14.64 17.96 -8.12
C ILE A 802 -14.59 16.51 -7.59
N CYS A 803 -14.01 16.27 -6.40
CA CYS A 803 -14.05 14.96 -5.74
C CYS A 803 -15.49 14.49 -5.47
N GLN A 804 -16.35 15.39 -4.99
CA GLN A 804 -17.75 15.10 -4.68
C GLN A 804 -18.56 14.86 -5.97
N LEU A 805 -18.45 15.74 -6.97
CA LEU A 805 -19.10 15.61 -8.28
C LEU A 805 -18.67 14.34 -9.05
N ARG A 806 -17.43 13.87 -8.87
CA ARG A 806 -16.96 12.58 -9.42
C ARG A 806 -17.53 11.34 -8.72
N SER A 807 -18.12 11.50 -7.54
CA SER A 807 -18.72 10.40 -6.76
C SER A 807 -20.25 10.28 -6.92
N VAL A 808 -20.91 11.38 -7.27
CA VAL A 808 -22.34 11.37 -7.61
C VAL A 808 -22.47 11.06 -9.10
N ASP A 809 -22.96 9.87 -9.44
CA ASP A 809 -23.16 9.50 -10.84
C ASP A 809 -24.37 10.25 -11.44
N LYS A 810 -24.12 11.00 -12.52
CA LYS A 810 -25.13 11.69 -13.33
C LYS A 810 -26.28 10.77 -13.74
N SER A 811 -26.03 9.48 -13.96
CA SER A 811 -27.04 8.54 -14.47
C SER A 811 -28.13 8.16 -13.47
N SER A 812 -27.94 8.43 -12.17
CA SER A 812 -28.73 7.78 -11.11
C SER A 812 -29.24 8.70 -10.00
N ASP A 813 -28.60 9.84 -9.77
CA ASP A 813 -29.02 10.85 -8.77
C ASP A 813 -29.00 12.26 -9.40
N GLU A 814 -29.58 12.39 -10.60
CA GLU A 814 -29.50 13.57 -11.47
C GLU A 814 -29.89 14.89 -10.77
N GLU A 815 -30.95 14.90 -9.95
CA GLU A 815 -31.36 16.07 -9.15
C GLU A 815 -30.27 16.50 -8.16
N ARG A 816 -29.63 15.52 -7.49
CA ARG A 816 -28.55 15.75 -6.51
C ARG A 816 -27.29 16.25 -7.20
N TYR A 817 -26.94 15.65 -8.35
CA TYR A 817 -25.83 16.08 -9.18
C TYR A 817 -26.03 17.52 -9.65
N THR A 818 -27.18 17.84 -10.24
CA THR A 818 -27.50 19.17 -10.79
C THR A 818 -27.50 20.24 -9.69
N SER A 819 -28.09 19.94 -8.53
CA SER A 819 -28.05 20.86 -7.38
C SER A 819 -26.62 21.14 -6.90
N LEU A 820 -25.74 20.14 -6.91
CA LEU A 820 -24.34 20.29 -6.51
C LEU A 820 -23.50 21.01 -7.58
N GLU A 821 -23.78 20.78 -8.87
CA GLU A 821 -23.12 21.45 -9.98
C GLU A 821 -23.45 22.96 -9.99
N VAL A 822 -24.70 23.34 -9.71
CA VAL A 822 -25.11 24.75 -9.54
C VAL A 822 -24.44 25.39 -8.32
N GLU A 823 -24.37 24.71 -7.17
CA GLU A 823 -23.62 25.23 -6.00
C GLU A 823 -22.13 25.41 -6.32
N TYR A 824 -21.50 24.41 -6.95
CA TYR A 824 -20.10 24.47 -7.37
C TYR A 824 -19.83 25.65 -8.31
N LEU A 825 -20.61 25.81 -9.38
CA LEU A 825 -20.45 26.89 -10.35
C LEU A 825 -20.59 28.27 -9.70
N GLN A 826 -21.58 28.44 -8.81
CA GLN A 826 -21.75 29.68 -8.04
C GLN A 826 -20.53 29.95 -7.16
N LYS A 827 -20.07 28.96 -6.36
CA LYS A 827 -18.93 29.14 -5.45
C LYS A 827 -17.60 29.32 -6.17
N ARG A 828 -17.43 28.73 -7.36
CA ARG A 828 -16.28 28.95 -8.25
C ARG A 828 -16.21 30.42 -8.69
N SER A 829 -17.34 30.99 -9.14
CA SER A 829 -17.43 32.40 -9.51
C SER A 829 -17.24 33.35 -8.32
N ASP A 830 -17.87 33.07 -7.16
CA ASP A 830 -17.70 33.82 -5.91
C ASP A 830 -16.21 33.92 -5.48
N LEU A 831 -15.45 32.83 -5.64
CA LEU A 831 -14.05 32.74 -5.21
C LEU A 831 -13.06 33.38 -6.20
N LEU A 832 -13.30 33.26 -7.51
CA LEU A 832 -12.38 33.67 -8.57
C LEU A 832 -12.57 35.13 -9.03
N SER A 833 -13.81 35.63 -9.07
CA SER A 833 -14.10 36.99 -9.54
C SER A 833 -13.40 38.13 -8.76
N PRO A 834 -13.06 38.00 -7.46
CA PRO A 834 -12.24 39.01 -6.77
C PRO A 834 -10.79 39.04 -7.27
N LEU A 835 -10.20 37.90 -7.68
CA LEU A 835 -8.83 37.85 -8.20
C LEU A 835 -8.72 38.63 -9.52
N LEU A 836 -9.74 38.51 -10.38
CA LEU A 836 -9.88 39.31 -11.59
C LEU A 836 -10.01 40.80 -11.26
N THR A 837 -10.92 41.15 -10.34
CA THR A 837 -11.19 42.54 -9.92
C THR A 837 -9.95 43.23 -9.30
N LEU A 838 -9.07 42.46 -8.65
CA LEU A 838 -7.82 42.94 -8.07
C LEU A 838 -6.61 42.91 -9.05
N GLY A 839 -6.85 42.58 -10.33
CA GLY A 839 -5.82 42.59 -11.38
C GLY A 839 -4.83 41.42 -11.34
N GLN A 840 -5.10 40.37 -10.58
CA GLN A 840 -4.21 39.20 -10.41
C GLN A 840 -4.38 38.19 -11.57
N TYR A 841 -4.25 38.68 -12.81
CA TYR A 841 -4.60 37.94 -14.03
C TYR A 841 -3.82 36.62 -14.21
N SER A 842 -2.56 36.53 -13.79
CA SER A 842 -1.79 35.27 -13.85
C SER A 842 -2.43 34.16 -13.02
N TRP A 843 -2.84 34.49 -11.81
CA TRP A 843 -3.45 33.56 -10.85
C TRP A 843 -4.90 33.24 -11.19
N ALA A 844 -5.69 34.25 -11.55
CA ALA A 844 -7.07 34.07 -12.01
C ALA A 844 -7.13 33.13 -13.24
N ALA A 845 -6.25 33.33 -14.22
CA ALA A 845 -6.16 32.44 -15.38
C ALA A 845 -5.73 31.02 -15.01
N SER A 846 -4.72 30.84 -14.13
CA SER A 846 -4.25 29.51 -13.73
C SER A 846 -5.36 28.65 -13.11
N LEU A 847 -6.16 29.24 -12.20
CA LEU A 847 -7.31 28.55 -11.61
C LEU A 847 -8.45 28.35 -12.62
N ALA A 848 -8.79 29.36 -13.41
CA ALA A 848 -9.87 29.26 -14.39
C ALA A 848 -9.54 28.29 -15.55
N GLU A 849 -8.27 28.14 -15.95
CA GLU A 849 -7.78 27.08 -16.83
C GLU A 849 -7.93 25.70 -16.19
N LYS A 850 -7.54 25.52 -14.91
CA LYS A 850 -7.64 24.24 -14.19
C LYS A 850 -9.10 23.79 -13.95
N TYR A 851 -9.99 24.72 -13.60
CA TYR A 851 -11.38 24.45 -13.24
C TYR A 851 -12.40 24.71 -14.35
N CYS A 852 -11.93 24.99 -15.57
CA CYS A 852 -12.74 25.24 -16.77
C CYS A 852 -13.80 26.34 -16.54
N ASP A 853 -13.36 27.50 -16.06
CA ASP A 853 -14.18 28.70 -15.89
C ASP A 853 -14.00 29.65 -17.08
N PHE A 854 -14.71 29.35 -18.17
CA PHE A 854 -14.57 30.12 -19.42
C PHE A 854 -15.07 31.56 -19.27
N ASP A 855 -16.08 31.82 -18.44
CA ASP A 855 -16.60 33.16 -18.14
C ASP A 855 -15.48 34.09 -17.67
N ILE A 856 -14.68 33.64 -16.69
CA ILE A 856 -13.57 34.42 -16.14
C ILE A 856 -12.38 34.45 -17.10
N LEU A 857 -12.13 33.39 -17.89
CA LEU A 857 -11.12 33.41 -18.95
C LEU A 857 -11.46 34.42 -20.07
N VAL A 858 -12.73 34.54 -20.45
CA VAL A 858 -13.20 35.52 -21.45
C VAL A 858 -13.09 36.93 -20.89
N GLN A 859 -13.64 37.20 -19.70
CA GLN A 859 -13.53 38.53 -19.05
C GLN A 859 -12.07 38.96 -18.86
N LEU A 860 -11.17 38.03 -18.55
CA LEU A 860 -9.73 38.28 -18.45
C LEU A 860 -9.10 38.62 -19.80
N CYS A 861 -9.50 37.95 -20.88
CA CYS A 861 -9.02 38.26 -22.23
C CYS A 861 -9.58 39.61 -22.72
N GLU A 862 -10.83 39.95 -22.39
CA GLU A 862 -11.44 41.27 -22.64
C GLU A 862 -10.68 42.38 -21.89
N GLN A 863 -10.42 42.21 -20.58
CA GLN A 863 -9.71 43.20 -19.76
C GLN A 863 -8.22 43.36 -20.10
N THR A 864 -7.61 42.39 -20.78
CA THR A 864 -6.19 42.42 -21.18
C THR A 864 -5.95 42.58 -22.70
N ASP A 865 -7.02 42.72 -23.49
CA ASP A 865 -7.03 42.74 -24.98
C ASP A 865 -6.21 41.62 -25.64
N ASN A 866 -6.11 40.46 -24.97
CA ASN A 866 -5.22 39.39 -25.37
C ASN A 866 -5.92 38.36 -26.28
N GLN A 867 -6.23 38.79 -27.50
CA GLN A 867 -6.94 37.98 -28.49
C GLN A 867 -6.20 36.66 -28.83
N THR A 868 -4.86 36.63 -28.75
CA THR A 868 -4.10 35.39 -29.02
C THR A 868 -4.29 34.33 -27.93
N ARG A 869 -4.48 34.74 -26.66
CA ARG A 869 -4.80 33.83 -25.56
C ARG A 869 -6.24 33.30 -25.66
N LEU A 870 -7.18 34.15 -26.07
CA LEU A 870 -8.57 33.76 -26.33
C LEU A 870 -8.66 32.70 -27.45
N GLN A 871 -7.99 32.94 -28.60
CA GLN A 871 -7.93 31.97 -29.70
C GLN A 871 -7.32 30.62 -29.28
N ARG A 872 -6.31 30.64 -28.38
CA ARG A 872 -5.76 29.41 -27.80
C ARG A 872 -6.77 28.67 -26.93
N TYR A 873 -7.56 29.34 -26.09
CA TYR A 873 -8.57 28.66 -25.28
C TYR A 873 -9.67 28.01 -26.12
N MET A 874 -10.15 28.71 -27.16
CA MET A 874 -11.15 28.18 -28.10
C MET A 874 -10.69 26.88 -28.81
N THR A 875 -9.38 26.73 -29.03
CA THR A 875 -8.80 25.56 -29.70
C THR A 875 -8.31 24.49 -28.73
N GLN A 876 -7.93 24.86 -27.50
CA GLN A 876 -7.47 23.91 -26.47
C GLN A 876 -8.64 23.24 -25.71
N PHE A 877 -9.81 23.88 -25.67
CA PHE A 877 -10.99 23.42 -24.90
C PHE A 877 -12.27 23.37 -25.74
N ALA A 878 -12.15 23.24 -27.07
CA ALA A 878 -13.21 23.37 -28.07
C ALA A 878 -14.60 22.85 -27.64
N ASP A 879 -14.70 21.56 -27.31
CA ASP A 879 -15.91 20.84 -26.92
C ASP A 879 -16.68 21.51 -25.77
N GLN A 880 -15.95 21.92 -24.72
CA GLN A 880 -16.52 22.53 -23.51
C GLN A 880 -16.72 24.05 -23.67
N ALA A 881 -15.78 24.70 -24.36
CA ALA A 881 -15.85 26.11 -24.68
C ALA A 881 -17.08 26.44 -25.55
N HIS A 882 -17.45 25.57 -26.50
CA HIS A 882 -18.68 25.72 -27.29
C HIS A 882 -19.91 25.90 -26.38
N ALA A 883 -20.12 24.97 -25.44
CA ALA A 883 -21.28 24.97 -24.56
C ALA A 883 -21.32 26.19 -23.63
N THR A 884 -20.19 26.55 -22.99
CA THR A 884 -20.17 27.73 -22.11
C THR A 884 -20.26 29.05 -22.87
N LEU A 885 -19.63 29.16 -24.05
CA LEU A 885 -19.77 30.36 -24.90
C LEU A 885 -21.20 30.50 -25.46
N LEU A 886 -21.90 29.39 -25.72
CA LEU A 886 -23.32 29.40 -26.09
C LEU A 886 -24.21 29.81 -24.91
N GLY A 887 -23.93 29.32 -23.70
CA GLY A 887 -24.61 29.75 -22.47
C GLY A 887 -24.42 31.25 -22.19
N LEU A 888 -23.18 31.74 -22.27
CA LEU A 888 -22.85 33.16 -22.17
C LEU A 888 -23.54 33.98 -23.27
N ALA A 889 -23.55 33.49 -24.51
CA ALA A 889 -24.27 34.14 -25.60
C ALA A 889 -25.77 34.21 -25.30
N ASN A 890 -26.40 33.14 -24.82
CA ASN A 890 -27.81 33.14 -24.45
C ASN A 890 -28.10 34.17 -23.35
N MET A 891 -27.29 34.23 -22.29
CA MET A 891 -27.42 35.17 -21.17
C MET A 891 -27.09 36.62 -21.52
N GLU A 892 -26.24 36.89 -22.52
CA GLU A 892 -25.86 38.25 -22.89
C GLU A 892 -27.05 39.01 -23.48
N THR A 893 -27.51 40.04 -22.76
CA THR A 893 -28.57 40.96 -23.19
C THR A 893 -28.11 42.42 -23.26
N CYS A 894 -26.99 42.76 -22.63
CA CYS A 894 -26.54 44.14 -22.46
C CYS A 894 -25.81 44.72 -23.68
N TYR A 895 -25.15 43.87 -24.48
CA TYR A 895 -24.34 44.32 -25.63
C TYR A 895 -24.51 43.42 -26.87
N PHE A 896 -25.15 43.96 -27.91
CA PHE A 896 -25.39 43.27 -29.18
C PHE A 896 -24.09 42.73 -29.82
N ALA A 897 -23.06 43.58 -29.92
CA ALA A 897 -21.76 43.21 -30.47
C ALA A 897 -21.09 42.08 -29.67
N LYS A 898 -21.29 42.02 -28.34
CA LYS A 898 -20.75 40.97 -27.48
C LYS A 898 -21.50 39.65 -27.68
N LYS A 899 -22.84 39.66 -27.76
CA LYS A 899 -23.63 38.44 -28.06
C LYS A 899 -23.25 37.84 -29.42
N LYS A 900 -23.17 38.66 -30.47
CA LYS A 900 -22.71 38.22 -31.80
C LYS A 900 -21.27 37.67 -31.75
N THR A 901 -20.39 38.28 -30.97
CA THR A 901 -19.01 37.77 -30.79
C THR A 901 -19.04 36.41 -30.08
N LEU A 902 -19.74 36.26 -28.96
CA LEU A 902 -19.83 35.00 -28.21
C LEU A 902 -20.38 33.84 -29.05
N LEU A 903 -21.39 34.09 -29.91
CA LEU A 903 -21.85 33.08 -30.89
C LEU A 903 -20.79 32.76 -31.93
N GLY A 904 -20.14 33.76 -32.54
CA GLY A 904 -19.04 33.51 -33.48
C GLY A 904 -17.89 32.69 -32.87
N LEU A 905 -17.54 32.95 -31.60
CA LEU A 905 -16.54 32.19 -30.86
C LEU A 905 -17.03 30.76 -30.53
N SER A 906 -18.27 30.60 -30.07
CA SER A 906 -18.88 29.28 -29.78
C SER A 906 -18.99 28.41 -31.03
N LYS A 907 -19.24 29.00 -32.20
CA LYS A 907 -19.34 28.30 -33.49
C LYS A 907 -17.98 27.85 -34.01
N LEU A 908 -16.96 28.68 -33.83
CA LEU A 908 -15.56 28.31 -34.09
C LEU A 908 -15.05 27.24 -33.11
N ALA A 909 -15.54 27.23 -31.86
CA ALA A 909 -15.24 26.17 -30.90
C ALA A 909 -15.91 24.83 -31.31
N ALA A 910 -17.19 24.82 -31.69
CA ALA A 910 -17.84 23.62 -32.24
C ALA A 910 -17.10 23.08 -33.48
N LEU A 911 -16.73 23.95 -34.42
CA LEU A 911 -15.97 23.59 -35.63
C LEU A 911 -14.52 23.13 -35.36
N ALA A 912 -14.02 23.28 -34.13
CA ALA A 912 -12.70 22.83 -33.69
C ALA A 912 -12.74 21.65 -32.69
N SER A 913 -13.94 21.13 -32.40
CA SER A 913 -14.19 20.02 -31.47
C SER A 913 -14.17 18.66 -32.15
N ASP A 914 -13.99 17.59 -31.36
CA ASP A 914 -14.06 16.19 -31.84
C ASP A 914 -15.51 15.64 -31.86
N PHE A 915 -16.53 16.48 -32.06
CA PHE A 915 -17.93 16.04 -32.22
C PHE A 915 -18.13 15.18 -33.47
N SER A 916 -19.02 14.18 -33.38
CA SER A 916 -19.46 13.42 -34.56
C SER A 916 -20.25 14.31 -35.53
N GLU A 917 -20.19 14.00 -36.83
CA GLU A 917 -20.80 14.82 -37.89
C GLU A 917 -22.30 15.12 -37.63
N ASP A 918 -23.06 14.15 -37.10
CA ASP A 918 -24.48 14.33 -36.75
C ASP A 918 -24.68 15.39 -35.65
N ILE A 919 -23.91 15.32 -34.55
CA ILE A 919 -24.00 16.25 -33.40
C ILE A 919 -23.47 17.63 -33.81
N LEU A 920 -22.39 17.66 -34.57
CA LEU A 920 -21.81 18.90 -35.09
C LEU A 920 -22.80 19.63 -36.01
N GLN A 921 -23.51 18.90 -36.88
CA GLN A 921 -24.52 19.47 -37.76
C GLN A 921 -25.75 19.99 -36.99
N GLU A 922 -26.20 19.29 -35.94
CA GLU A 922 -27.26 19.75 -35.03
C GLU A 922 -26.86 21.08 -34.36
N LYS A 923 -25.69 21.13 -33.71
CA LYS A 923 -25.21 22.36 -33.03
C LYS A 923 -24.96 23.51 -34.01
N ILE A 924 -24.48 23.25 -35.23
CA ILE A 924 -24.30 24.29 -36.24
C ILE A 924 -25.64 24.89 -36.69
N GLU A 925 -26.71 24.10 -36.79
CA GLU A 925 -28.03 24.59 -37.19
C GLU A 925 -28.73 25.37 -36.06
N GLU A 926 -28.65 24.89 -34.81
CA GLU A 926 -29.10 25.62 -33.61
C GLU A 926 -28.47 27.03 -33.56
N MET A 927 -27.16 27.11 -33.80
CA MET A 927 -26.43 28.37 -33.85
C MET A 927 -26.74 29.20 -35.11
N ALA A 928 -27.03 28.57 -36.25
CA ALA A 928 -27.43 29.28 -37.46
C ALA A 928 -28.78 29.99 -37.27
N GLU A 929 -29.69 29.41 -36.50
CA GLU A 929 -30.97 30.04 -36.15
C GLU A 929 -30.78 31.29 -35.27
N GLN A 930 -29.90 31.21 -34.27
CA GLN A 930 -29.56 32.38 -33.46
C GLN A 930 -28.82 33.47 -34.27
N GLU A 931 -27.97 33.09 -35.23
CA GLU A 931 -27.35 34.03 -36.17
C GLU A 931 -28.37 34.68 -37.13
N ARG A 932 -29.38 33.93 -37.62
CA ARG A 932 -30.51 34.47 -38.41
C ARG A 932 -31.25 35.54 -37.61
N PHE A 933 -31.60 35.25 -36.35
CA PHE A 933 -32.25 36.21 -35.45
C PHE A 933 -31.41 37.49 -35.26
N LEU A 934 -30.12 37.38 -34.94
CA LEU A 934 -29.26 38.56 -34.74
C LEU A 934 -28.99 39.36 -36.03
N LEU A 935 -28.99 38.72 -37.20
CA LEU A 935 -28.87 39.41 -38.49
C LEU A 935 -30.01 40.42 -38.72
N HIS A 936 -31.20 40.18 -38.16
CA HIS A 936 -32.31 41.13 -38.20
C HIS A 936 -32.09 42.38 -37.31
N GLN A 937 -31.23 42.30 -36.29
CA GLN A 937 -30.78 43.46 -35.49
C GLN A 937 -29.51 44.11 -36.09
N GLU A 938 -28.65 43.36 -36.77
CA GLU A 938 -27.51 43.94 -37.50
C GLU A 938 -27.97 44.76 -38.72
N THR A 939 -28.99 44.30 -39.44
CA THR A 939 -29.51 44.96 -40.65
C THR A 939 -30.49 46.10 -40.37
N LEU A 940 -30.44 46.72 -39.18
CA LEU A 940 -31.17 47.94 -38.85
C LEU A 940 -30.66 49.13 -39.70
N PRO A 941 -31.56 49.94 -40.33
CA PRO A 941 -31.11 51.07 -41.15
C PRO A 941 -30.34 52.14 -40.36
N GLU A 942 -29.22 52.60 -40.92
CA GLU A 942 -28.35 53.63 -40.32
C GLU A 942 -29.11 54.92 -39.95
N GLN A 943 -30.18 55.25 -40.68
CA GLN A 943 -31.03 56.41 -40.40
C GLN A 943 -31.76 56.28 -39.06
N LEU A 944 -32.31 55.10 -38.75
CA LEU A 944 -32.99 54.83 -37.47
C LEU A 944 -31.99 54.84 -36.31
N LEU A 945 -30.79 54.30 -36.53
CA LEU A 945 -29.71 54.31 -35.54
C LEU A 945 -29.29 55.76 -35.21
N ALA A 946 -29.13 56.60 -36.23
CA ALA A 946 -28.82 58.02 -36.07
C ALA A 946 -29.94 58.80 -35.37
N GLU A 947 -31.21 58.62 -35.74
CA GLU A 947 -32.35 59.28 -35.11
C GLU A 947 -32.53 58.90 -33.63
N LYS A 948 -32.25 57.64 -33.28
CA LYS A 948 -32.33 57.13 -31.90
C LYS A 948 -31.05 57.34 -31.08
N GLN A 949 -29.98 57.89 -31.68
CA GLN A 949 -28.65 58.02 -31.09
C GLN A 949 -28.05 56.68 -30.62
N LEU A 950 -28.43 55.58 -31.27
CA LEU A 950 -27.96 54.23 -30.98
C LEU A 950 -26.77 53.88 -31.88
N SER A 951 -25.74 53.26 -31.31
CA SER A 951 -24.62 52.70 -32.06
C SER A 951 -24.64 51.17 -31.99
N LEU A 952 -24.37 50.50 -33.12
CA LEU A 952 -24.34 49.03 -33.23
C LEU A 952 -23.35 48.38 -32.25
N SER A 953 -22.31 49.10 -31.83
CA SER A 953 -21.30 48.64 -30.88
C SER A 953 -21.70 48.75 -29.40
N ALA A 954 -22.73 49.54 -29.06
CA ALA A 954 -23.13 49.80 -27.67
C ALA A 954 -24.65 49.69 -27.41
N MET A 955 -25.42 49.23 -28.40
CA MET A 955 -26.84 48.92 -28.20
C MET A 955 -27.03 47.59 -27.45
N PRO A 956 -28.09 47.46 -26.62
CA PRO A 956 -28.47 46.19 -26.03
C PRO A 956 -28.92 45.20 -27.10
N VAL A 957 -28.90 43.92 -26.74
CA VAL A 957 -29.56 42.87 -27.51
C VAL A 957 -31.05 43.06 -27.29
N LEU A 958 -31.78 43.27 -28.37
CA LEU A 958 -33.23 43.44 -28.30
C LEU A 958 -33.85 42.04 -28.30
N SER A 959 -34.64 41.73 -27.26
CA SER A 959 -35.46 40.51 -27.23
C SER A 959 -36.46 40.46 -28.39
N ALA A 960 -37.12 39.33 -28.63
CA ALA A 960 -38.21 39.27 -29.61
C ALA A 960 -39.27 40.37 -29.36
N PRO A 961 -39.89 40.52 -28.17
CA PRO A 961 -40.86 41.59 -27.90
C PRO A 961 -40.28 43.02 -27.91
N GLU A 962 -38.98 43.22 -27.63
CA GLU A 962 -38.35 44.55 -27.78
C GLU A 962 -38.05 44.88 -29.24
N LEU A 963 -37.60 43.91 -30.02
CA LEU A 963 -37.57 44.03 -31.48
C LEU A 963 -38.98 44.30 -31.99
N ILE A 964 -40.01 43.54 -31.59
CA ILE A 964 -41.41 43.67 -32.03
C ILE A 964 -42.02 45.01 -31.60
N SER A 965 -41.72 45.55 -30.42
CA SER A 965 -42.27 46.84 -29.95
C SER A 965 -41.52 48.05 -30.50
N VAL A 966 -40.18 47.98 -30.63
CA VAL A 966 -39.43 48.91 -31.50
C VAL A 966 -39.87 48.72 -32.97
N ARG A 967 -40.40 47.55 -33.35
CA ARG A 967 -41.03 47.25 -34.65
C ARG A 967 -42.52 47.54 -34.76
N ALA A 968 -43.25 47.88 -33.70
CA ALA A 968 -44.51 48.59 -33.88
C ALA A 968 -44.19 49.95 -34.53
N LEU A 969 -43.10 50.58 -34.06
CA LEU A 969 -42.48 51.75 -34.67
C LEU A 969 -41.67 51.49 -35.96
N GLN A 970 -41.14 50.28 -36.19
CA GLN A 970 -40.29 49.96 -37.35
C GLN A 970 -41.01 49.20 -38.50
N ILE A 971 -42.14 48.53 -38.27
CA ILE A 971 -43.15 48.25 -39.30
C ILE A 971 -43.70 49.61 -39.78
N LEU A 972 -43.92 50.54 -38.84
CA LEU A 972 -44.11 51.96 -39.15
C LEU A 972 -42.89 52.68 -39.73
N LEU A 973 -41.66 52.13 -39.75
CA LEU A 973 -40.47 52.79 -40.33
C LEU A 973 -40.00 52.20 -41.67
N TYR A 974 -39.75 50.89 -41.76
CA TYR A 974 -39.53 50.19 -43.03
C TYR A 974 -40.66 50.49 -44.02
N ILE A 975 -41.90 50.58 -43.51
CA ILE A 975 -43.09 50.84 -44.31
C ILE A 975 -43.64 52.27 -44.11
N CYS A 976 -42.89 53.19 -43.48
CA CYS A 976 -43.29 54.60 -43.34
C CYS A 976 -43.41 55.30 -44.69
N GLU A 977 -44.33 56.25 -44.82
CA GLU A 977 -44.34 57.20 -45.95
C GLU A 977 -42.99 57.95 -46.09
N GLU A 978 -42.25 58.12 -44.99
CA GLU A 978 -40.87 58.64 -44.98
C GLU A 978 -39.87 57.72 -45.72
N ASN A 979 -40.04 56.39 -45.66
CA ASN A 979 -39.17 55.45 -46.39
C ASN A 979 -39.59 55.36 -47.87
N ARG A 980 -39.17 56.37 -48.64
CA ARG A 980 -39.39 56.49 -50.09
C ARG A 980 -38.61 55.49 -50.96
N ARG A 981 -37.89 54.53 -50.36
CA ARG A 981 -37.10 53.49 -51.06
C ARG A 981 -37.44 52.05 -50.64
N ALA A 982 -38.49 51.87 -49.83
CA ALA A 982 -38.98 50.54 -49.45
C ALA A 982 -39.23 49.66 -50.68
N ASN A 983 -38.63 48.48 -50.72
CA ASN A 983 -38.69 47.53 -51.83
C ASN A 983 -39.12 46.14 -51.33
N GLU A 984 -39.31 45.19 -52.24
CA GLU A 984 -39.85 43.86 -51.92
C GLU A 984 -39.04 43.06 -50.89
N TYR A 985 -37.75 43.38 -50.67
CA TYR A 985 -36.93 42.75 -49.64
C TYR A 985 -37.22 43.32 -48.24
N ASP A 986 -37.55 44.60 -48.13
CA ASP A 986 -37.90 45.25 -46.86
C ASP A 986 -39.24 44.72 -46.34
N PHE A 987 -40.22 44.54 -47.24
CA PHE A 987 -41.50 43.92 -46.93
C PHE A 987 -41.40 42.43 -46.63
N LYS A 988 -40.59 41.66 -47.39
CA LYS A 988 -40.33 40.24 -47.09
C LYS A 988 -39.72 40.08 -45.71
N LYS A 989 -38.69 40.87 -45.36
CA LYS A 989 -38.13 40.92 -44.01
C LYS A 989 -39.19 41.23 -42.95
N ALA A 990 -40.11 42.17 -43.20
CA ALA A 990 -41.17 42.50 -42.25
C ALA A 990 -42.15 41.34 -42.01
N LEU A 991 -42.37 40.48 -43.01
CA LEU A 991 -43.20 39.26 -42.89
C LEU A 991 -42.45 38.11 -42.21
N ASP A 992 -41.17 37.91 -42.55
CA ASP A 992 -40.32 36.86 -41.96
C ASP A 992 -40.14 37.06 -40.44
N LEU A 993 -40.22 38.31 -39.99
CA LEU A 993 -40.16 38.68 -38.57
C LEU A 993 -41.45 38.38 -37.77
N LEU A 994 -42.54 37.95 -38.42
CA LEU A 994 -43.75 37.49 -37.75
C LEU A 994 -43.63 36.06 -37.20
N GLU A 995 -42.65 35.28 -37.69
CA GLU A 995 -42.41 33.89 -37.29
C GLU A 995 -41.70 33.77 -35.93
N TYR A 996 -41.04 34.85 -35.49
CA TYR A 996 -40.35 34.95 -34.19
C TYR A 996 -41.23 35.57 -33.08
N ILE A 997 -42.55 35.65 -33.29
CA ILE A 997 -43.51 36.11 -32.27
C ILE A 997 -44.01 34.89 -31.49
N GLY A 998 -43.80 34.86 -30.17
CA GLY A 998 -44.25 33.75 -29.33
C GLY A 998 -45.76 33.73 -29.07
N GLU A 999 -46.34 32.54 -28.89
CA GLU A 999 -47.78 32.37 -28.58
C GLU A 999 -48.21 33.01 -27.23
N GLU A 1000 -47.27 33.41 -26.39
CA GLU A 1000 -47.52 34.07 -25.10
C GLU A 1000 -47.67 35.60 -25.20
N GLU A 1001 -47.49 36.21 -26.38
CA GLU A 1001 -47.60 37.66 -26.58
C GLU A 1001 -49.04 38.12 -26.92
N ASP A 1002 -49.52 39.19 -26.26
CA ASP A 1002 -50.84 39.83 -26.47
C ASP A 1002 -50.98 40.58 -27.83
N VAL A 1003 -50.29 40.10 -28.87
CA VAL A 1003 -50.14 40.76 -30.18
C VAL A 1003 -50.74 39.89 -31.29
N ASN A 1004 -51.84 40.33 -31.89
CA ASN A 1004 -52.46 39.59 -32.99
C ASN A 1004 -51.60 39.65 -34.27
N ILE A 1005 -50.85 38.57 -34.51
CA ILE A 1005 -49.97 38.38 -35.68
C ILE A 1005 -50.72 38.65 -37.00
N ASN A 1006 -52.00 38.29 -37.09
CA ASN A 1006 -52.80 38.48 -38.31
C ASN A 1006 -53.11 39.94 -38.61
N ASP A 1007 -53.29 40.78 -37.59
CA ASP A 1007 -53.55 42.22 -37.78
C ASP A 1007 -52.28 42.94 -38.28
N LEU A 1008 -51.11 42.57 -37.74
CA LEU A 1008 -49.82 43.05 -38.26
C LEU A 1008 -49.58 42.58 -39.70
N LYS A 1009 -49.90 41.31 -40.01
CA LYS A 1009 -49.78 40.74 -41.37
C LYS A 1009 -50.69 41.48 -42.36
N LEU A 1010 -51.93 41.80 -41.97
CA LEU A 1010 -52.85 42.64 -42.74
C LEU A 1010 -52.29 44.05 -42.95
N GLU A 1011 -51.75 44.70 -41.91
CA GLU A 1011 -51.17 46.05 -42.04
C GLU A 1011 -49.98 46.10 -43.00
N ILE A 1012 -49.05 45.14 -42.90
CA ILE A 1012 -47.87 45.03 -43.76
C ILE A 1012 -48.28 44.89 -45.23
N LEU A 1013 -49.26 44.02 -45.53
CA LEU A 1013 -49.75 43.78 -46.88
C LEU A 1013 -50.58 44.97 -47.42
N CYS A 1014 -51.42 45.60 -46.60
CA CYS A 1014 -52.16 46.81 -46.98
C CYS A 1014 -51.21 47.95 -47.39
N LYS A 1015 -50.16 48.18 -46.61
CA LYS A 1015 -49.17 49.22 -46.90
C LYS A 1015 -48.28 48.88 -48.10
N ALA A 1016 -48.03 47.60 -48.39
CA ALA A 1016 -47.36 47.19 -49.63
C ALA A 1016 -48.18 47.61 -50.86
N LEU A 1017 -49.48 47.31 -50.83
CA LEU A 1017 -50.43 47.70 -51.89
C LEU A 1017 -50.53 49.22 -52.05
N GLN A 1018 -50.31 50.01 -50.99
CA GLN A 1018 -50.29 51.47 -51.07
C GLN A 1018 -49.02 52.08 -51.71
N ARG A 1019 -47.94 51.30 -51.89
CA ARG A 1019 -46.75 51.76 -52.65
C ARG A 1019 -46.87 51.54 -54.15
N ASP A 1020 -47.66 50.55 -54.54
CA ASP A 1020 -47.91 50.21 -55.92
C ASP A 1020 -48.94 51.17 -56.55
N ASN A 1021 -48.70 51.61 -57.78
CA ASN A 1021 -49.57 52.56 -58.46
C ASN A 1021 -50.68 51.86 -59.28
N TRP A 1022 -51.84 51.66 -58.66
CA TRP A 1022 -53.01 51.02 -59.27
C TRP A 1022 -53.89 51.94 -60.12
N SER A 1023 -53.30 52.96 -60.77
CA SER A 1023 -53.98 53.75 -61.81
C SER A 1023 -54.17 52.92 -63.08
N SER A 1024 -55.35 52.97 -63.69
CA SER A 1024 -55.63 52.23 -64.94
C SER A 1024 -54.76 52.70 -66.11
N SER A 1025 -54.04 51.77 -66.75
CA SER A 1025 -53.57 51.95 -68.12
C SER A 1025 -54.74 51.82 -69.12
N ASP A 1026 -54.48 52.04 -70.41
CA ASP A 1026 -55.49 52.38 -71.42
C ASP A 1026 -56.30 51.16 -71.96
N GLY A 1027 -56.82 50.34 -71.05
CA GLY A 1027 -57.87 49.33 -71.29
C GLY A 1027 -57.49 48.17 -72.22
N LYS A 1028 -56.19 47.92 -72.43
CA LYS A 1028 -55.68 46.94 -73.42
C LYS A 1028 -54.60 46.01 -72.89
N ASP A 1029 -54.02 46.32 -71.75
CA ASP A 1029 -52.93 45.53 -71.17
C ASP A 1029 -53.50 44.43 -70.27
N ASP A 1030 -52.80 43.30 -70.17
CA ASP A 1030 -53.21 42.20 -69.28
C ASP A 1030 -53.01 42.62 -67.81
N PRO A 1031 -54.06 42.55 -66.95
CA PRO A 1031 -53.97 42.88 -65.53
C PRO A 1031 -52.84 42.18 -64.77
N ILE A 1032 -52.46 40.97 -65.19
CA ILE A 1032 -51.43 40.14 -64.58
C ILE A 1032 -50.05 40.49 -65.14
N GLU A 1033 -49.93 40.93 -66.39
CA GLU A 1033 -48.67 41.48 -66.93
C GLU A 1033 -48.34 42.82 -66.27
N VAL A 1034 -49.32 43.71 -66.12
CA VAL A 1034 -49.14 45.04 -65.51
C VAL A 1034 -48.79 44.95 -64.02
N SER A 1035 -49.31 43.95 -63.30
CA SER A 1035 -49.01 43.78 -61.87
C SER A 1035 -47.67 43.07 -61.58
N LYS A 1036 -47.00 42.43 -62.55
CA LYS A 1036 -45.73 41.70 -62.31
C LYS A 1036 -44.62 42.56 -61.70
N ASP A 1037 -44.60 43.85 -62.02
CA ASP A 1037 -43.58 44.77 -61.50
C ASP A 1037 -43.93 45.38 -60.13
N SER A 1038 -45.13 45.12 -59.59
CA SER A 1038 -45.57 45.61 -58.28
C SER A 1038 -44.78 44.95 -57.12
N ILE A 1039 -44.57 45.72 -56.05
CA ILE A 1039 -43.93 45.28 -54.82
C ILE A 1039 -44.75 44.13 -54.20
N PHE A 1040 -46.08 44.25 -54.15
CA PHE A 1040 -46.97 43.19 -53.66
C PHE A 1040 -46.77 41.88 -54.43
N VAL A 1041 -46.77 41.90 -55.77
CA VAL A 1041 -46.58 40.70 -56.58
C VAL A 1041 -45.17 40.12 -56.45
N LYS A 1042 -44.15 40.96 -56.31
CA LYS A 1042 -42.76 40.52 -56.03
C LYS A 1042 -42.61 39.87 -54.65
N ILE A 1043 -43.40 40.26 -53.65
CA ILE A 1043 -43.49 39.55 -52.36
C ILE A 1043 -44.13 38.17 -52.56
N LEU A 1044 -45.26 38.07 -53.28
CA LEU A 1044 -45.91 36.78 -53.58
C LEU A 1044 -44.96 35.81 -54.29
N GLN A 1045 -44.23 36.28 -55.31
CA GLN A 1045 -43.25 35.48 -56.05
C GLN A 1045 -42.06 35.04 -55.18
N LYS A 1046 -41.70 35.79 -54.13
CA LYS A 1046 -40.69 35.40 -53.14
C LYS A 1046 -41.22 34.32 -52.20
N LEU A 1047 -42.40 34.52 -51.61
CA LEU A 1047 -43.04 33.53 -50.74
C LEU A 1047 -43.24 32.18 -51.47
N LEU A 1048 -43.66 32.22 -52.74
CA LEU A 1048 -43.74 31.04 -53.62
C LEU A 1048 -42.38 30.35 -53.85
N LYS A 1049 -41.31 31.13 -54.06
CA LYS A 1049 -39.96 30.60 -54.25
C LYS A 1049 -39.39 29.97 -52.97
N ASP A 1050 -39.76 30.52 -51.82
CA ASP A 1050 -39.38 30.03 -50.50
C ASP A 1050 -40.25 28.82 -50.06
N GLY A 1051 -41.18 28.36 -50.91
CA GLY A 1051 -41.95 27.11 -50.73
C GLY A 1051 -43.26 27.26 -49.97
N ILE A 1052 -43.66 28.48 -49.61
CA ILE A 1052 -44.82 28.74 -48.75
C ILE A 1052 -46.14 28.58 -49.51
N GLN A 1053 -47.12 27.91 -48.90
CA GLN A 1053 -48.50 27.85 -49.41
C GLN A 1053 -49.21 29.19 -49.19
N LEU A 1054 -49.45 29.95 -50.27
CA LEU A 1054 -50.11 31.25 -50.19
C LEU A 1054 -51.57 31.15 -49.73
N SER A 1055 -52.21 30.00 -49.93
CA SER A 1055 -53.58 29.67 -49.49
C SER A 1055 -53.73 29.60 -47.97
N GLU A 1056 -52.67 29.22 -47.26
CA GLU A 1056 -52.63 29.13 -45.79
C GLU A 1056 -51.95 30.36 -45.17
N TYR A 1057 -51.03 31.00 -45.91
CA TYR A 1057 -50.25 32.12 -45.40
C TYR A 1057 -50.91 33.50 -45.60
N LEU A 1058 -51.70 33.73 -46.66
CA LEU A 1058 -52.31 35.03 -46.92
C LEU A 1058 -53.69 35.19 -46.26
N PRO A 1059 -54.04 36.38 -45.74
CA PRO A 1059 -55.41 36.70 -45.38
C PRO A 1059 -56.37 36.60 -46.57
N GLU A 1060 -57.64 36.32 -46.29
CA GLU A 1060 -58.72 36.29 -47.27
C GLU A 1060 -58.79 37.61 -48.05
N VAL A 1061 -59.04 37.53 -49.37
CA VAL A 1061 -59.20 38.71 -50.25
C VAL A 1061 -60.30 39.64 -49.74
N LYS A 1062 -61.34 39.08 -49.10
CA LYS A 1062 -62.44 39.84 -48.51
C LYS A 1062 -61.98 40.71 -47.35
N ASP A 1063 -61.10 40.19 -46.50
CA ASP A 1063 -60.65 40.87 -45.29
C ASP A 1063 -59.60 41.92 -45.65
N LEU A 1064 -58.70 41.59 -46.58
CA LEU A 1064 -57.76 42.54 -47.16
C LEU A 1064 -58.48 43.71 -47.86
N LEU A 1065 -59.53 43.47 -48.66
CA LEU A 1065 -60.36 44.54 -49.27
C LEU A 1065 -61.21 45.32 -48.25
N GLN A 1066 -61.53 44.73 -47.10
CA GLN A 1066 -62.29 45.37 -46.03
C GLN A 1066 -61.40 46.11 -45.02
N ALA A 1067 -60.09 45.89 -45.00
CA ALA A 1067 -59.16 46.59 -44.13
C ALA A 1067 -59.27 48.12 -44.30
N ASP A 1068 -59.32 48.85 -43.19
CA ASP A 1068 -59.43 50.31 -43.21
C ASP A 1068 -58.09 51.01 -43.50
N GLN A 1069 -56.97 50.30 -43.28
CA GLN A 1069 -55.62 50.74 -43.59
C GLN A 1069 -55.44 51.12 -45.07
N LEU A 1070 -56.17 50.49 -46.01
CA LEU A 1070 -56.05 50.74 -47.46
C LEU A 1070 -56.46 52.17 -47.90
N GLY A 1071 -57.28 52.87 -47.12
CA GLY A 1071 -57.67 54.25 -47.42
C GLY A 1071 -58.36 54.41 -48.79
N SER A 1072 -57.80 55.27 -49.64
CA SER A 1072 -58.39 55.65 -50.93
C SER A 1072 -58.46 54.52 -51.98
N LEU A 1073 -57.61 53.49 -51.88
CA LEU A 1073 -57.62 52.35 -52.80
C LEU A 1073 -58.92 51.53 -52.73
N LYS A 1074 -59.58 51.53 -51.56
CA LYS A 1074 -60.86 50.86 -51.29
C LYS A 1074 -62.02 51.41 -52.15
N ALA A 1075 -61.85 52.57 -52.78
CA ALA A 1075 -62.81 53.18 -53.70
C ALA A 1075 -62.47 52.99 -55.19
N ASN A 1076 -61.40 52.27 -55.52
CA ASN A 1076 -60.95 52.06 -56.91
C ASN A 1076 -61.38 50.67 -57.44
N PRO A 1077 -62.38 50.58 -58.34
CA PRO A 1077 -62.87 49.29 -58.85
C PRO A 1077 -61.85 48.58 -59.77
N TYR A 1078 -60.88 49.30 -60.34
CA TYR A 1078 -59.78 48.67 -61.09
C TYR A 1078 -58.81 47.94 -60.15
N PHE A 1079 -58.46 48.57 -59.02
CA PHE A 1079 -57.67 47.93 -57.97
C PHE A 1079 -58.36 46.68 -57.41
N GLU A 1080 -59.65 46.75 -57.10
CA GLU A 1080 -60.43 45.60 -56.62
C GLU A 1080 -60.40 44.42 -57.61
N PHE A 1081 -60.50 44.70 -58.91
CA PHE A 1081 -60.41 43.70 -59.98
C PHE A 1081 -59.00 43.11 -60.12
N VAL A 1082 -57.96 43.94 -60.18
CA VAL A 1082 -56.57 43.50 -60.33
C VAL A 1082 -56.11 42.69 -59.11
N LEU A 1083 -56.48 43.08 -57.89
CA LEU A 1083 -56.14 42.35 -56.68
C LEU A 1083 -56.77 40.94 -56.66
N LYS A 1084 -58.06 40.83 -57.04
CA LYS A 1084 -58.75 39.54 -57.16
C LYS A 1084 -58.10 38.66 -58.24
N ALA A 1085 -57.78 39.21 -59.41
CA ALA A 1085 -57.13 38.47 -60.48
C ALA A 1085 -55.72 37.96 -60.09
N ASN A 1086 -54.96 38.74 -59.32
CA ASN A 1086 -53.66 38.29 -58.81
C ASN A 1086 -53.80 37.21 -57.73
N TYR A 1087 -54.78 37.31 -56.82
CA TYR A 1087 -55.07 36.23 -55.87
C TYR A 1087 -55.56 34.95 -56.56
N GLU A 1088 -56.42 35.05 -57.58
CA GLU A 1088 -56.87 33.90 -58.37
C GLU A 1088 -55.66 33.24 -59.07
N TYR A 1089 -54.81 34.01 -59.74
CA TYR A 1089 -53.64 33.50 -60.45
C TYR A 1089 -52.57 32.88 -59.53
N TYR A 1090 -52.19 33.55 -58.43
CA TYR A 1090 -51.09 33.09 -57.57
C TYR A 1090 -51.53 32.14 -56.44
N VAL A 1091 -52.79 32.20 -55.98
CA VAL A 1091 -53.27 31.38 -54.85
C VAL A 1091 -54.11 30.19 -55.32
N GLN A 1092 -55.02 30.36 -56.28
CA GLN A 1092 -55.74 29.22 -56.85
C GLN A 1092 -54.88 28.46 -57.89
N GLY A 1093 -53.91 29.13 -58.52
CA GLY A 1093 -52.86 28.47 -59.31
C GLY A 1093 -51.83 27.67 -58.51
N GLN A 1094 -51.97 27.60 -57.17
CA GLN A 1094 -51.16 26.78 -56.26
C GLN A 1094 -51.92 25.51 -55.77
N MET A 1095 -53.18 25.32 -56.18
CA MET A 1095 -54.00 24.12 -55.96
C MET A 1095 -53.99 23.16 -57.17
#